data_AF-A0A2V8ISX9-F1
#
_entry.id   AF-A0A2V8ISX9-F1
#
_cell.length_a   1.000
_cell.length_b   1.000
_cell.length_c   1.000
_cell.angle_alpha   90.00
_cell.angle_beta   90.00
_cell.angle_gamma   90.00
#
_symmetry.space_group_name_H-M   'P 1'
#
loop_
_entity.id
_entity.type
_entity.pdbx_description
1 polymer ?
#
loop_
_entity_poly.entity_id
_entity_poly.type
_entity_poly.pdbx_seq_one_letter_code
_entity_poly.pdbx_strand_id
1 'polypeptide(L)'
;MASGGLLCGVRRPRRRWRRCRDRGGARYAGVAPGHLSRRADSRYSRSRGRGARNPGERGRARRAWRDPENHERQAAALRVPRRASQRPHDAPLVLGGCLVSRPPSPLRGFHLRASRFGGQVGEADASIKEFSWLPPSAGRSTDLEALVIAVVAQRLHLPHVDPDALLARLGLDSLRCVELAADVEAALGLRVPFDAVTEYTTIRSLCEAIATDRPASAFALMRADAMLPDDIQPRAGRTFRSALTPLTSADHILLTGASGFLGIELLNRLLAQTDARITCLVRAGVSLPHDPARVEIVRGDLAFPRAGLSDDDWLRLAASVECICHAGASISWIGSYEALRRVNVLGTRELLRLACEANASFHFISSVSVCYTTHRPAVDESLNPLTAIEGLHFGYAQTKAVAESLVREAAGRGLHARIYRPALITGDSRSGRFNPDDMLTALIAGCVRMSAAPDLDWRLDALPVDTVTDLIIGLSGGRDATVHLVHPRPRHWRECVLWMRLYGYDVPLVPYREWTSRLRDAAGDHPLRVLRSFFLDERHGGLTIPELHEEGRKPRLDATRSAAIISTLGVSIPPLDAALLDTYFAAFVRDGKLPPPTESLPPKGGSHMIERTEGGTHNRIPWLPPPGGRNIAEQLLRETRRDISDLTVTPLAAVDSVISELTAWRSGGATGLFDVRADGRRYVLKVKPHADEAHAVGLALAGMCGKDLADAYESHGRGLGLEGGHERELALYRDADVVARRYMPHAVATRADESARIWAVLLEYISDATLVDTVDRPGEWTREHIDAAIDGMAALHAVWHGRIDELRRQRWIGQVRTTARMKSMAPLWRALADHASPMFSAWANNSPALQHDLIDRIADWRPALDRMPQTLIHNDLNPRNLCLRPRGGRSILCAFDWELATIGAPVRDLAEFLCFVLPPGVARDRVDAMMDRHLCAFRAGARVAVDRGAWRASFGAALCELLVDRLSVYAMVHRVKPQTFLPRVLRTWHTLFAMSCER
;
A
#
# COMPACT_ATOMS: atom_id res chain seq x y z
N MET A 1 12.22 49.19 -51.20
CA MET A 1 12.71 50.56 -50.90
C MET A 1 13.55 50.41 -49.63
N ALA A 2 14.88 50.35 -49.73
CA ALA A 2 15.84 51.47 -49.89
C ALA A 2 16.09 52.18 -48.54
N SER A 3 17.32 52.46 -48.09
CA SER A 3 18.69 52.13 -48.59
C SER A 3 19.72 52.47 -47.50
N GLY A 4 20.67 51.60 -47.11
CA GLY A 4 22.08 51.57 -47.60
C GLY A 4 23.06 52.14 -46.54
N GLY A 5 24.34 51.75 -46.41
CA GLY A 5 25.12 50.65 -47.01
C GLY A 5 26.64 50.73 -46.63
N LEU A 6 27.45 49.74 -47.07
CA LEU A 6 28.94 49.72 -47.12
C LEU A 6 29.70 49.61 -45.74
N LEU A 7 30.91 49.02 -45.59
CA LEU A 7 31.82 48.29 -46.51
C LEU A 7 32.81 47.35 -45.73
N CYS A 8 33.23 46.23 -46.36
CA CYS A 8 34.42 45.37 -46.10
C CYS A 8 34.73 44.78 -44.68
N GLY A 9 35.23 43.53 -44.54
CA GLY A 9 35.37 42.41 -45.48
C GLY A 9 36.49 41.39 -45.14
N VAL A 10 36.43 40.17 -45.75
CA VAL A 10 37.56 39.21 -45.96
C VAL A 10 38.10 38.45 -44.71
N ARG A 11 38.36 37.12 -44.66
CA ARG A 11 38.07 35.92 -45.50
C ARG A 11 38.22 34.62 -44.64
N ARG A 12 37.61 33.49 -45.05
CA ARG A 12 37.99 32.11 -44.63
C ARG A 12 38.84 31.41 -45.71
N PRO A 13 39.69 30.42 -45.34
CA PRO A 13 39.48 29.03 -45.82
C PRO A 13 39.80 27.98 -44.73
N ARG A 14 39.07 26.86 -44.57
CA ARG A 14 39.02 25.62 -45.41
C ARG A 14 40.39 24.95 -45.68
N ARG A 15 40.63 23.76 -45.09
CA ARG A 15 40.88 22.48 -45.81
C ARG A 15 40.92 21.25 -44.88
N ARG A 16 40.66 20.06 -45.46
CA ARG A 16 40.88 18.71 -44.89
C ARG A 16 42.27 18.19 -45.29
N TRP A 17 42.88 17.31 -44.50
CA TRP A 17 43.64 16.08 -44.86
C TRP A 17 43.74 15.26 -43.53
N ARG A 18 43.50 13.94 -43.41
CA ARG A 18 44.20 12.75 -43.95
C ARG A 18 45.71 12.73 -43.63
N ARG A 19 46.36 11.62 -43.27
CA ARG A 19 46.03 10.27 -42.72
C ARG A 19 47.38 9.59 -42.44
N CYS A 20 47.44 8.45 -41.72
CA CYS A 20 48.58 7.51 -41.72
C CYS A 20 49.89 8.03 -41.04
N ARG A 21 50.85 7.20 -40.58
CA ARG A 21 50.87 5.76 -40.16
C ARG A 21 52.21 5.47 -39.45
N ASP A 22 52.29 4.32 -38.78
CA ASP A 22 53.54 3.56 -38.51
C ASP A 22 54.61 4.27 -37.60
N ARG A 23 55.54 3.60 -36.91
CA ARG A 23 55.70 2.18 -36.49
C ARG A 23 56.65 2.07 -35.29
N GLY A 24 56.39 1.08 -34.43
CA GLY A 24 57.34 0.26 -33.63
C GLY A 24 58.57 0.89 -32.94
N GLY A 25 58.68 0.68 -31.63
CA GLY A 25 59.93 0.88 -30.87
C GLY A 25 59.85 0.34 -29.44
N ALA A 26 60.68 -0.68 -29.14
CA ALA A 26 61.10 -1.23 -27.84
C ALA A 26 60.12 -1.27 -26.63
N ARG A 27 60.00 -2.46 -26.00
CA ARG A 27 59.52 -2.58 -24.62
C ARG A 27 60.67 -2.34 -23.64
N TYR A 28 60.50 -1.42 -22.69
CA TYR A 28 61.16 -1.47 -21.38
C TYR A 28 60.18 -0.96 -20.32
N ALA A 29 60.10 -1.68 -19.20
CA ALA A 29 59.30 -1.28 -18.04
C ALA A 29 60.25 -1.05 -16.86
N GLY A 30 60.11 0.06 -16.14
CA GLY A 30 60.96 0.29 -14.96
C GLY A 30 60.81 1.64 -14.28
N VAL A 31 60.75 1.55 -12.94
CA VAL A 31 61.37 2.45 -11.95
C VAL A 31 60.82 3.88 -11.79
N ALA A 32 60.21 4.11 -10.63
CA ALA A 32 60.25 5.39 -9.94
C ALA A 32 61.29 5.34 -8.80
N PRO A 33 62.13 6.37 -8.62
CA PRO A 33 62.87 6.66 -7.39
C PRO A 33 62.57 8.09 -6.86
N GLY A 34 62.95 8.52 -5.66
CA GLY A 34 63.60 7.89 -4.50
C GLY A 34 63.77 8.98 -3.40
N HIS A 35 63.38 8.75 -2.15
CA HIS A 35 64.15 8.10 -1.06
C HIS A 35 65.37 8.88 -0.52
N LEU A 36 65.39 9.13 0.80
CA LEU A 36 66.53 9.08 1.75
C LEU A 36 65.96 9.25 3.20
N SER A 37 66.56 8.80 4.32
CA SER A 37 67.24 7.54 4.69
C SER A 37 67.54 7.49 6.21
N ARG A 38 67.91 6.31 6.75
CA ARG A 38 68.48 6.00 8.10
C ARG A 38 67.45 5.84 9.24
N ARG A 39 67.60 4.92 10.21
CA ARG A 39 68.73 3.99 10.55
C ARG A 39 68.24 2.77 11.38
N ALA A 40 68.85 1.59 11.16
CA ALA A 40 69.30 0.50 12.08
C ALA A 40 68.51 0.11 13.39
N ASP A 41 68.59 -1.10 14.00
CA ASP A 41 69.34 -2.35 13.72
C ASP A 41 68.61 -3.61 14.30
N SER A 42 69.32 -4.72 14.58
CA SER A 42 68.78 -6.09 14.71
C SER A 42 69.09 -6.87 16.01
N ARG A 43 68.30 -7.95 16.22
CA ARG A 43 68.63 -9.25 16.88
C ARG A 43 68.56 -9.47 18.42
N TYR A 44 68.22 -10.74 18.74
CA TYR A 44 68.57 -11.60 19.91
C TYR A 44 67.78 -11.65 21.25
N SER A 45 67.11 -12.80 21.44
CA SER A 45 67.12 -13.75 22.59
C SER A 45 66.76 -13.40 24.06
N ARG A 46 65.72 -14.09 24.55
CA ARG A 46 65.66 -14.96 25.76
C ARG A 46 66.27 -14.54 27.13
N SER A 47 65.34 -14.29 28.07
CA SER A 47 65.15 -15.03 29.35
C SER A 47 65.94 -14.70 30.63
N ARG A 48 65.24 -14.91 31.77
CA ARG A 48 65.69 -14.93 33.20
C ARG A 48 66.13 -13.55 33.79
N GLY A 49 65.81 -13.19 35.03
CA GLY A 49 64.85 -13.77 35.99
C GLY A 49 65.13 -13.40 37.47
N ARG A 50 64.09 -13.52 38.33
CA ARG A 50 64.07 -13.28 39.81
C ARG A 50 64.11 -11.78 40.24
N GLY A 51 63.38 -11.36 41.27
CA GLY A 51 62.29 -12.05 41.97
C GLY A 51 61.81 -11.42 43.30
N ALA A 52 60.73 -12.02 43.84
CA ALA A 52 60.18 -11.90 45.20
C ALA A 52 59.40 -10.59 45.54
N ARG A 53 58.35 -10.62 46.40
CA ARG A 53 57.77 -11.69 47.24
C ARG A 53 56.26 -11.92 46.98
N ASN A 54 55.79 -13.08 47.46
CA ASN A 54 54.40 -13.56 47.54
C ASN A 54 53.97 -13.51 49.07
N PRO A 55 52.79 -13.98 49.54
CA PRO A 55 51.67 -14.66 48.86
C PRO A 55 50.24 -14.16 49.17
N GLY A 56 49.27 -14.66 48.40
CA GLY A 56 47.82 -14.65 48.69
C GLY A 56 47.13 -15.63 47.72
N GLU A 57 46.39 -16.62 48.24
CA GLU A 57 46.23 -17.89 47.51
C GLU A 57 45.09 -17.99 46.48
N ARG A 58 45.43 -18.61 45.34
CA ARG A 58 44.80 -19.78 44.66
C ARG A 58 43.30 -20.07 44.92
N GLY A 59 42.44 -20.37 43.94
CA GLY A 59 42.49 -20.12 42.49
C GLY A 59 42.38 -21.33 41.53
N ARG A 60 41.56 -21.15 40.46
CA ARG A 60 41.46 -21.98 39.22
C ARG A 60 40.68 -23.30 39.41
N ALA A 61 40.19 -24.01 38.37
CA ALA A 61 40.55 -24.09 36.95
C ALA A 61 39.30 -24.42 36.07
N ARG A 62 39.05 -23.84 34.89
CA ARG A 62 39.65 -24.01 33.52
C ARG A 62 38.75 -24.85 32.58
N ARG A 63 38.43 -24.27 31.40
CA ARG A 63 38.53 -24.84 30.01
C ARG A 63 37.77 -26.14 29.65
N ALA A 64 37.44 -26.44 28.39
CA ALA A 64 37.21 -25.64 27.16
C ALA A 64 36.77 -26.58 26.01
N TRP A 65 35.90 -26.12 25.10
CA TRP A 65 35.68 -26.62 23.72
C TRP A 65 35.33 -28.11 23.50
N ARG A 66 34.09 -28.39 23.02
CA ARG A 66 33.78 -29.17 21.80
C ARG A 66 32.26 -29.29 21.54
N ASP A 67 31.87 -29.25 20.27
CA ASP A 67 30.63 -29.81 19.68
C ASP A 67 30.66 -31.36 19.68
N PRO A 68 29.57 -32.12 19.41
CA PRO A 68 28.39 -31.75 18.60
C PRO A 68 27.00 -32.21 19.13
N GLU A 69 25.98 -32.15 18.26
CA GLU A 69 24.66 -32.80 18.34
C GLU A 69 24.78 -34.33 18.66
N ASN A 70 23.81 -35.05 19.27
CA ASN A 70 22.49 -35.37 18.68
C ASN A 70 21.56 -36.26 19.60
N HIS A 71 20.26 -36.29 19.27
CA HIS A 71 19.20 -37.33 19.46
C HIS A 71 18.91 -38.16 20.77
N GLU A 72 17.60 -38.32 21.03
CA GLU A 72 16.88 -39.51 21.62
C GLU A 72 17.04 -39.91 23.11
N ARG A 73 16.14 -40.71 23.76
CA ARG A 73 14.65 -40.78 23.84
C ARG A 73 14.22 -41.75 25.00
N GLN A 74 12.96 -41.65 25.46
CA GLN A 74 12.13 -42.67 26.17
C GLN A 74 12.31 -43.10 27.67
N ALA A 75 11.18 -42.95 28.41
CA ALA A 75 10.46 -43.96 29.24
C ALA A 75 10.64 -44.13 30.78
N ALA A 76 9.47 -44.07 31.47
CA ALA A 76 9.05 -44.73 32.74
C ALA A 76 9.74 -44.38 34.10
N ALA A 77 9.14 -44.56 35.29
CA ALA A 77 7.74 -44.53 35.79
C ALA A 77 7.71 -44.70 37.34
N LEU A 78 6.69 -44.20 38.09
CA LEU A 78 6.10 -44.77 39.35
C LEU A 78 5.00 -43.87 40.00
N ARG A 79 4.43 -44.25 41.17
CA ARG A 79 3.06 -43.86 41.64
C ARG A 79 2.84 -43.79 43.18
N VAL A 80 1.93 -42.88 43.63
CA VAL A 80 0.90 -43.05 44.75
C VAL A 80 1.44 -43.08 46.22
N PRO A 81 0.67 -42.80 47.34
CA PRO A 81 -0.79 -42.61 47.59
C PRO A 81 -1.26 -41.28 48.33
N ARG A 82 -2.54 -41.26 48.80
CA ARG A 82 -3.30 -40.17 49.50
C ARG A 82 -4.10 -40.67 50.73
N ARG A 83 -4.47 -39.77 51.68
CA ARG A 83 -5.74 -39.64 52.51
C ARG A 83 -5.63 -38.37 53.41
N ALA A 84 -6.61 -37.56 53.84
CA ALA A 84 -8.10 -37.48 53.81
C ALA A 84 -8.90 -38.21 54.94
N SER A 85 -9.94 -37.65 55.60
CA SER A 85 -10.50 -36.26 55.72
C SER A 85 -11.77 -36.21 56.63
N GLN A 86 -12.05 -35.16 57.45
CA GLN A 86 -13.32 -35.04 58.23
C GLN A 86 -13.80 -33.61 58.66
N ARG A 87 -15.03 -33.54 59.24
CA ARG A 87 -15.93 -32.41 59.60
C ARG A 87 -16.82 -32.83 60.82
N PRO A 88 -17.74 -32.03 61.45
CA PRO A 88 -18.45 -30.76 61.08
C PRO A 88 -18.38 -29.67 62.21
N HIS A 89 -19.28 -28.69 62.47
CA HIS A 89 -20.57 -28.20 61.89
C HIS A 89 -20.65 -26.63 61.92
N ASP A 90 -21.72 -25.82 62.12
CA ASP A 90 -23.15 -25.97 62.51
C ASP A 90 -24.10 -25.02 61.72
N ALA A 91 -25.23 -24.50 62.27
CA ALA A 91 -26.30 -23.76 61.53
C ALA A 91 -27.07 -22.69 62.41
N PRO A 92 -28.24 -22.10 62.03
CA PRO A 92 -28.97 -22.06 60.73
C PRO A 92 -29.58 -20.68 60.29
N LEU A 93 -29.82 -20.46 58.97
CA LEU A 93 -31.15 -20.17 58.35
C LEU A 93 -31.08 -19.94 56.81
N VAL A 94 -31.99 -20.57 56.05
CA VAL A 94 -32.72 -20.14 54.82
C VAL A 94 -32.07 -19.10 53.86
N LEU A 95 -31.94 -19.22 52.52
CA LEU A 95 -31.95 -20.23 51.43
C LEU A 95 -31.55 -19.43 50.12
N GLY A 96 -31.13 -19.93 48.95
CA GLY A 96 -30.80 -21.28 48.45
C GLY A 96 -31.65 -21.70 47.21
N GLY A 97 -31.13 -21.88 45.97
CA GLY A 97 -29.77 -21.66 45.44
C GLY A 97 -29.41 -22.53 44.21
N CYS A 98 -28.13 -22.55 43.81
CA CYS A 98 -27.40 -23.63 43.08
C CYS A 98 -27.78 -23.93 41.58
N LEU A 99 -26.94 -24.60 40.76
CA LEU A 99 -25.66 -25.33 40.96
C LEU A 99 -24.74 -25.29 39.69
N VAL A 100 -23.60 -26.00 39.70
CA VAL A 100 -22.54 -26.01 38.66
C VAL A 100 -22.35 -27.41 38.04
N SER A 101 -22.02 -27.52 36.75
CA SER A 101 -21.57 -28.78 36.11
C SER A 101 -20.65 -28.58 34.88
N ARG A 102 -20.12 -29.69 34.32
CA ARG A 102 -19.14 -29.77 33.20
C ARG A 102 -19.76 -30.55 32.00
N PRO A 103 -19.12 -30.64 30.81
CA PRO A 103 -19.82 -30.87 29.53
C PRO A 103 -20.06 -32.36 29.17
N PRO A 104 -21.01 -32.60 28.25
CA PRO A 104 -21.05 -33.81 27.42
C PRO A 104 -21.18 -33.55 25.90
N SER A 105 -20.99 -34.61 25.13
CA SER A 105 -21.58 -34.86 23.81
C SER A 105 -21.83 -36.38 23.70
N PRO A 106 -22.65 -36.92 22.77
CA PRO A 106 -23.42 -36.29 21.69
C PRO A 106 -24.92 -36.72 21.65
N LEU A 107 -25.60 -36.45 20.52
CA LEU A 107 -26.83 -37.07 19.95
C LEU A 107 -28.26 -36.54 20.29
N ARG A 108 -28.97 -36.20 19.19
CA ARG A 108 -30.41 -36.39 18.85
C ARG A 108 -31.53 -35.84 19.77
N GLY A 109 -32.45 -35.05 19.19
CA GLY A 109 -33.87 -35.12 19.57
C GLY A 109 -34.79 -33.90 19.34
N PHE A 110 -35.41 -33.81 18.16
CA PHE A 110 -36.78 -33.28 17.86
C PHE A 110 -37.23 -31.82 18.19
N HIS A 111 -37.92 -31.26 17.18
CA HIS A 111 -38.96 -30.19 17.12
C HIS A 111 -39.34 -29.31 18.33
N LEU A 112 -39.73 -28.05 18.05
CA LEU A 112 -41.16 -27.64 18.02
C LEU A 112 -41.44 -26.21 17.48
N ARG A 113 -42.51 -26.12 16.67
CA ARG A 113 -43.47 -25.00 16.42
C ARG A 113 -42.98 -23.54 16.18
N ALA A 114 -43.39 -23.02 15.01
CA ALA A 114 -43.63 -21.59 14.79
C ALA A 114 -44.95 -21.10 15.45
N SER A 115 -45.12 -19.78 15.56
CA SER A 115 -46.35 -19.10 16.03
C SER A 115 -46.79 -18.02 15.04
N ARG A 116 -48.04 -17.51 15.16
CA ARG A 116 -48.78 -16.85 14.07
C ARG A 116 -48.84 -15.32 14.15
N PHE A 117 -48.56 -14.66 13.03
CA PHE A 117 -49.26 -13.49 12.45
C PHE A 117 -48.98 -13.50 10.93
N GLY A 118 -49.85 -13.07 10.00
CA GLY A 118 -51.22 -12.56 10.20
C GLY A 118 -51.76 -11.72 9.02
N GLY A 119 -51.68 -12.18 7.76
CA GLY A 119 -52.19 -11.44 6.58
C GLY A 119 -52.22 -12.28 5.30
N GLN A 120 -53.12 -11.97 4.36
CA GLN A 120 -53.39 -12.78 3.16
C GLN A 120 -52.63 -12.29 1.91
N VAL A 121 -52.02 -13.23 1.18
CA VAL A 121 -51.89 -13.23 -0.29
C VAL A 121 -52.19 -14.67 -0.76
N GLY A 122 -52.74 -14.84 -1.96
CA GLY A 122 -53.40 -16.09 -2.39
C GLY A 122 -52.47 -17.26 -2.72
N GLU A 123 -53.08 -18.45 -2.77
CA GLU A 123 -52.45 -19.72 -3.16
C GLU A 123 -52.10 -19.75 -4.66
N ALA A 124 -50.95 -20.36 -4.99
CA ALA A 124 -50.64 -20.85 -6.32
C ALA A 124 -50.06 -22.26 -6.18
N ASP A 125 -50.58 -23.21 -6.97
CA ASP A 125 -50.32 -24.65 -6.81
C ASP A 125 -48.89 -25.03 -7.22
N ALA A 126 -48.30 -25.97 -6.48
CA ALA A 126 -46.94 -26.48 -6.65
C ALA A 126 -46.90 -28.00 -6.41
N SER A 127 -47.71 -28.75 -7.17
CA SER A 127 -47.68 -30.22 -7.17
C SER A 127 -46.30 -30.76 -7.56
N ILE A 128 -45.59 -31.33 -6.58
CA ILE A 128 -44.36 -32.10 -6.81
C ILE A 128 -44.74 -33.36 -7.57
N LYS A 129 -44.41 -33.42 -8.87
CA LYS A 129 -44.55 -34.64 -9.66
C LYS A 129 -43.42 -35.62 -9.33
N GLU A 130 -43.80 -36.87 -9.08
CA GLU A 130 -42.84 -37.96 -8.85
C GLU A 130 -42.02 -38.23 -10.12
N PHE A 131 -40.70 -38.38 -9.95
CA PHE A 131 -39.79 -38.81 -11.02
C PHE A 131 -39.97 -40.30 -11.30
N SER A 132 -40.94 -40.63 -12.16
CA SER A 132 -40.93 -41.89 -12.90
C SER A 132 -39.96 -41.80 -14.11
N TRP A 133 -39.65 -42.94 -14.71
CA TRP A 133 -38.78 -43.10 -15.90
C TRP A 133 -37.25 -43.01 -15.67
N LEU A 134 -36.72 -43.81 -14.73
CA LEU A 134 -35.33 -44.30 -14.81
C LEU A 134 -35.33 -45.76 -15.31
N PRO A 135 -34.50 -46.13 -16.31
CA PRO A 135 -34.39 -47.51 -16.77
C PRO A 135 -33.58 -48.38 -15.77
N PRO A 136 -33.93 -49.65 -15.55
CA PRO A 136 -33.16 -50.50 -14.63
C PRO A 136 -31.79 -50.94 -15.18
N SER A 137 -30.72 -50.51 -14.52
CA SER A 137 -29.35 -51.07 -14.50
C SER A 137 -28.57 -51.19 -15.83
N ALA A 138 -27.56 -50.34 -16.06
CA ALA A 138 -26.61 -50.48 -17.19
C ALA A 138 -25.13 -50.08 -16.92
N GLY A 139 -24.67 -50.12 -15.66
CA GLY A 139 -23.26 -50.25 -15.31
C GLY A 139 -22.56 -48.97 -14.79
N ARG A 140 -21.72 -49.15 -13.76
CA ARG A 140 -21.28 -48.08 -12.84
C ARG A 140 -20.43 -46.93 -13.39
N SER A 141 -20.03 -46.93 -14.67
CA SER A 141 -19.34 -45.77 -15.28
C SER A 141 -20.11 -45.13 -16.45
N THR A 142 -20.93 -45.89 -17.16
CA THR A 142 -21.77 -45.39 -18.27
C THR A 142 -23.06 -44.73 -17.80
N ASP A 143 -23.70 -45.24 -16.74
CA ASP A 143 -24.96 -44.68 -16.21
C ASP A 143 -24.78 -43.26 -15.63
N LEU A 144 -23.61 -42.98 -15.03
CA LEU A 144 -23.35 -41.72 -14.30
C LEU A 144 -23.24 -40.50 -15.23
N GLU A 145 -22.42 -40.60 -16.28
CA GLU A 145 -22.22 -39.48 -17.23
C GLU A 145 -23.52 -39.17 -17.99
N ALA A 146 -24.27 -40.21 -18.39
CA ALA A 146 -25.58 -40.04 -19.03
C ALA A 146 -26.60 -39.33 -18.12
N LEU A 147 -26.62 -39.65 -16.82
CA LEU A 147 -27.53 -39.01 -15.88
C LEU A 147 -27.18 -37.52 -15.64
N VAL A 148 -25.90 -37.20 -15.46
CA VAL A 148 -25.48 -35.79 -15.26
C VAL A 148 -25.65 -34.98 -16.55
N ILE A 149 -25.42 -35.57 -17.74
CA ILE A 149 -25.81 -34.96 -19.03
C ILE A 149 -27.31 -34.64 -19.03
N ALA A 150 -28.18 -35.57 -18.62
CA ALA A 150 -29.62 -35.35 -18.60
C ALA A 150 -30.04 -34.23 -17.64
N VAL A 151 -29.48 -34.18 -16.42
CA VAL A 151 -29.74 -33.11 -15.45
C VAL A 151 -29.29 -31.74 -15.97
N VAL A 152 -28.08 -31.64 -16.53
CA VAL A 152 -27.55 -30.39 -17.10
C VAL A 152 -28.37 -29.95 -18.32
N ALA A 153 -28.73 -30.88 -19.22
CA ALA A 153 -29.59 -30.61 -20.38
C ALA A 153 -30.97 -30.10 -19.97
N GLN A 154 -31.59 -30.73 -18.96
CA GLN A 154 -32.90 -30.34 -18.44
C GLN A 154 -32.87 -28.94 -17.80
N ARG A 155 -31.92 -28.65 -16.91
CA ARG A 155 -31.78 -27.35 -16.23
C ARG A 155 -31.46 -26.20 -17.18
N LEU A 156 -30.66 -26.45 -18.22
CA LEU A 156 -30.26 -25.43 -19.18
C LEU A 156 -31.17 -25.36 -20.43
N HIS A 157 -32.17 -26.25 -20.51
CA HIS A 157 -33.07 -26.41 -21.65
C HIS A 157 -32.32 -26.65 -22.99
N LEU A 158 -31.18 -27.37 -22.92
CA LEU A 158 -30.33 -27.68 -24.07
C LEU A 158 -30.74 -29.03 -24.69
N PRO A 159 -30.91 -29.12 -26.02
CA PRO A 159 -31.30 -30.36 -26.69
C PRO A 159 -30.17 -31.41 -26.75
N HIS A 160 -28.92 -30.97 -26.54
CA HIS A 160 -27.73 -31.81 -26.43
C HIS A 160 -26.69 -31.07 -25.58
N VAL A 161 -25.89 -31.81 -24.81
CA VAL A 161 -24.79 -31.27 -24.01
C VAL A 161 -23.55 -32.13 -24.25
N ASP A 162 -22.47 -31.47 -24.67
CA ASP A 162 -21.14 -32.07 -24.80
C ASP A 162 -20.54 -32.28 -23.39
N PRO A 163 -20.22 -33.52 -22.97
CA PRO A 163 -19.69 -33.80 -21.64
C PRO A 163 -18.29 -33.23 -21.38
N ASP A 164 -17.54 -32.88 -22.44
CA ASP A 164 -16.22 -32.24 -22.36
C ASP A 164 -16.30 -30.71 -22.49
N ALA A 165 -17.50 -30.15 -22.68
CA ALA A 165 -17.71 -28.71 -22.64
C ALA A 165 -17.61 -28.16 -21.21
N LEU A 166 -17.03 -26.96 -21.09
CA LEU A 166 -16.95 -26.24 -19.83
C LEU A 166 -18.36 -25.81 -19.38
N LEU A 167 -18.79 -26.24 -18.19
CA LEU A 167 -20.09 -25.92 -17.58
C LEU A 167 -20.42 -24.42 -17.62
N ALA A 168 -19.43 -23.56 -17.33
CA ALA A 168 -19.57 -22.10 -17.40
C ALA A 168 -19.87 -21.55 -18.81
N ARG A 169 -19.51 -22.27 -19.89
CA ARG A 169 -19.88 -21.90 -21.27
C ARG A 169 -21.31 -22.29 -21.64
N LEU A 170 -21.92 -23.21 -20.89
CA LEU A 170 -23.31 -23.64 -21.07
C LEU A 170 -24.32 -22.69 -20.38
N GLY A 171 -23.85 -21.66 -19.67
CA GLY A 171 -24.71 -20.71 -18.96
C GLY A 171 -25.00 -21.08 -17.50
N LEU A 172 -24.16 -21.92 -16.90
CA LEU A 172 -24.12 -22.14 -15.45
C LEU A 172 -23.28 -21.04 -14.80
N ASP A 173 -23.94 -20.18 -14.02
CA ASP A 173 -23.30 -19.30 -13.04
C ASP A 173 -23.18 -20.00 -11.68
N SER A 174 -22.54 -19.34 -10.71
CA SER A 174 -22.25 -19.93 -9.40
C SER A 174 -23.50 -20.31 -8.59
N LEU A 175 -24.62 -19.59 -8.74
CA LEU A 175 -25.88 -19.97 -8.10
C LEU A 175 -26.44 -21.23 -8.77
N ARG A 176 -26.46 -21.25 -10.11
CA ARG A 176 -26.87 -22.42 -10.89
C ARG A 176 -25.96 -23.63 -10.67
N CYS A 177 -24.70 -23.43 -10.27
CA CYS A 177 -23.81 -24.52 -9.85
C CYS A 177 -24.13 -25.06 -8.44
N VAL A 178 -24.60 -24.23 -7.49
CA VAL A 178 -25.16 -24.72 -6.21
C VAL A 178 -26.42 -25.54 -6.47
N GLU A 179 -27.32 -25.02 -7.31
CA GLU A 179 -28.54 -25.73 -7.71
C GLU A 179 -28.20 -27.03 -8.43
N LEU A 180 -27.25 -27.01 -9.39
CA LEU A 180 -26.82 -28.21 -10.14
C LEU A 180 -26.18 -29.25 -9.22
N ALA A 181 -25.39 -28.84 -8.22
CA ALA A 181 -24.90 -29.76 -7.20
C ALA A 181 -26.08 -30.45 -6.50
N ALA A 182 -27.08 -29.70 -6.03
CA ALA A 182 -28.26 -30.26 -5.35
C ALA A 182 -29.12 -31.18 -6.24
N ASP A 183 -29.31 -30.87 -7.53
CA ASP A 183 -30.02 -31.74 -8.47
C ASP A 183 -29.24 -33.03 -8.74
N VAL A 184 -27.90 -32.97 -8.86
CA VAL A 184 -27.04 -34.13 -9.04
C VAL A 184 -26.97 -34.98 -7.76
N GLU A 185 -26.95 -34.35 -6.57
CA GLU A 185 -27.11 -35.06 -5.28
C GLU A 185 -28.46 -35.81 -5.23
N ALA A 186 -29.55 -35.13 -5.61
CA ALA A 186 -30.90 -35.70 -5.60
C ALA A 186 -31.07 -36.84 -6.62
N ALA A 187 -30.48 -36.71 -7.81
CA ALA A 187 -30.56 -37.72 -8.87
C ALA A 187 -29.70 -38.97 -8.58
N LEU A 188 -28.57 -38.82 -7.87
CA LEU A 188 -27.65 -39.93 -7.57
C LEU A 188 -27.83 -40.55 -6.18
N GLY A 189 -28.43 -39.84 -5.22
CA GLY A 189 -28.43 -40.22 -3.82
C GLY A 189 -27.03 -40.18 -3.17
N LEU A 190 -26.07 -39.51 -3.81
CA LEU A 190 -24.69 -39.33 -3.38
C LEU A 190 -24.46 -37.88 -2.97
N ARG A 191 -23.54 -37.64 -2.03
CA ARG A 191 -23.17 -36.28 -1.63
C ARG A 191 -22.14 -35.70 -2.60
N VAL A 192 -22.45 -34.55 -3.20
CA VAL A 192 -21.64 -33.84 -4.20
C VAL A 192 -21.42 -32.40 -3.70
N PRO A 193 -20.27 -32.11 -3.07
CA PRO A 193 -19.97 -30.77 -2.59
C PRO A 193 -20.05 -29.74 -3.72
N PHE A 194 -20.62 -28.55 -3.45
CA PHE A 194 -20.65 -27.44 -4.39
C PHE A 194 -19.26 -27.14 -5.00
N ASP A 195 -18.23 -27.17 -4.16
CA ASP A 195 -16.83 -26.97 -4.56
C ASP A 195 -16.46 -27.88 -5.74
N ALA A 196 -16.87 -29.15 -5.72
CA ALA A 196 -16.61 -30.13 -6.78
C ALA A 196 -17.25 -29.74 -8.13
N VAL A 197 -18.43 -29.11 -8.14
CA VAL A 197 -19.07 -28.61 -9.37
C VAL A 197 -18.36 -27.36 -9.91
N THR A 198 -17.62 -26.64 -9.06
CA THR A 198 -16.77 -25.49 -9.48
C THR A 198 -15.32 -25.87 -9.82
N GLU A 199 -14.81 -26.96 -9.26
CA GLU A 199 -13.47 -27.54 -9.50
C GLU A 199 -13.48 -28.39 -10.78
N TYR A 200 -14.45 -29.30 -10.90
CA TYR A 200 -14.63 -30.20 -12.04
C TYR A 200 -15.50 -29.55 -13.12
N THR A 201 -14.89 -28.62 -13.84
CA THR A 201 -15.54 -27.71 -14.79
C THR A 201 -16.15 -28.36 -16.06
N THR A 202 -16.07 -29.69 -16.25
CA THR A 202 -16.79 -30.44 -17.31
C THR A 202 -17.57 -31.61 -16.71
N ILE A 203 -18.65 -32.05 -17.38
CA ILE A 203 -19.47 -33.17 -16.90
C ILE A 203 -18.63 -34.44 -16.74
N ARG A 204 -17.77 -34.76 -17.72
CA ARG A 204 -16.85 -35.90 -17.63
C ARG A 204 -16.00 -35.84 -16.37
N SER A 205 -15.35 -34.70 -16.10
CA SER A 205 -14.50 -34.54 -14.92
C SER A 205 -15.26 -34.66 -13.59
N LEU A 206 -16.51 -34.18 -13.53
CA LEU A 206 -17.37 -34.28 -12.36
C LEU A 206 -17.80 -35.74 -12.13
N CYS A 207 -18.14 -36.46 -13.20
CA CYS A 207 -18.52 -37.87 -13.15
C CYS A 207 -17.32 -38.77 -12.77
N GLU A 208 -16.13 -38.51 -13.31
CA GLU A 208 -14.90 -39.21 -12.92
C GLU A 208 -14.59 -39.02 -11.42
N ALA A 209 -14.71 -37.79 -10.89
CA ALA A 209 -14.47 -37.51 -9.48
C ALA A 209 -15.50 -38.15 -8.53
N ILE A 210 -16.76 -38.28 -8.96
CA ILE A 210 -17.82 -38.98 -8.22
C ILE A 210 -17.61 -40.51 -8.27
N ALA A 211 -17.19 -41.05 -9.42
CA ALA A 211 -17.06 -42.50 -9.63
C ALA A 211 -15.91 -43.17 -8.86
N THR A 212 -14.86 -42.42 -8.51
CA THR A 212 -13.64 -42.96 -7.88
C THR A 212 -13.69 -43.06 -6.34
N ASP A 213 -14.73 -42.52 -5.70
CA ASP A 213 -14.81 -42.28 -4.23
C ASP A 213 -13.59 -41.53 -3.66
N ARG A 214 -12.88 -40.84 -4.56
CA ARG A 214 -11.63 -40.11 -4.34
C ARG A 214 -11.53 -39.00 -5.38
N PRO A 215 -12.05 -37.80 -5.11
CA PRO A 215 -11.57 -36.62 -5.82
C PRO A 215 -10.04 -36.58 -5.67
N ALA A 216 -9.34 -36.75 -6.79
CA ALA A 216 -7.96 -36.34 -6.87
C ALA A 216 -7.99 -34.82 -6.74
N SER A 217 -7.69 -34.30 -5.54
CA SER A 217 -7.81 -32.88 -5.24
C SER A 217 -7.02 -32.06 -6.25
N ALA A 218 -7.50 -30.88 -6.63
CA ALA A 218 -6.77 -30.04 -7.58
C ALA A 218 -5.32 -29.77 -7.14
N PHE A 219 -5.02 -29.77 -5.83
CA PHE A 219 -3.65 -29.72 -5.31
C PHE A 219 -2.79 -30.93 -5.66
N ALA A 220 -3.34 -32.15 -5.75
CA ALA A 220 -2.62 -33.32 -6.24
C ALA A 220 -2.33 -33.20 -7.75
N LEU A 221 -3.30 -32.72 -8.54
CA LEU A 221 -3.11 -32.43 -9.97
C LEU A 221 -2.03 -31.34 -10.17
N MET A 222 -2.12 -30.22 -9.44
CA MET A 222 -1.11 -29.14 -9.43
C MET A 222 0.29 -29.65 -9.07
N ARG A 223 0.40 -30.62 -8.14
CA ARG A 223 1.69 -31.22 -7.75
C ARG A 223 2.24 -32.14 -8.84
N ALA A 224 1.41 -32.92 -9.51
CA ALA A 224 1.82 -33.73 -10.66
C ALA A 224 2.22 -32.86 -11.87
N ASP A 225 1.47 -31.80 -12.14
CA ASP A 225 1.75 -30.82 -13.19
C ASP A 225 2.99 -29.96 -12.90
N ALA A 226 3.42 -29.85 -11.65
CA ALA A 226 4.62 -29.14 -11.23
C ALA A 226 5.92 -29.93 -11.46
N MET A 227 5.82 -31.19 -11.88
CA MET A 227 6.97 -32.05 -12.21
C MET A 227 7.29 -31.97 -13.71
N LEU A 228 8.54 -31.66 -14.02
CA LEU A 228 9.02 -31.55 -15.39
C LEU A 228 9.38 -32.94 -15.95
N PRO A 229 8.88 -33.36 -17.13
CA PRO A 229 9.29 -34.62 -17.77
C PRO A 229 10.82 -34.73 -17.96
N ASP A 230 11.40 -35.91 -17.72
CA ASP A 230 12.86 -36.13 -17.73
C ASP A 230 13.54 -35.84 -19.08
N ASP A 231 12.77 -35.87 -20.17
CA ASP A 231 13.25 -35.53 -21.52
C ASP A 231 13.39 -34.01 -21.75
N ILE A 232 12.91 -33.18 -20.82
CA ILE A 232 13.13 -31.73 -20.81
C ILE A 232 14.35 -31.42 -19.92
N GLN A 233 15.52 -31.39 -20.54
CA GLN A 233 16.79 -30.96 -19.95
C GLN A 233 17.73 -30.41 -21.02
N PRO A 234 18.65 -29.48 -20.71
CA PRO A 234 19.58 -28.90 -21.70
C PRO A 234 20.44 -29.98 -22.40
N ARG A 235 20.52 -29.94 -23.74
CA ARG A 235 21.27 -30.93 -24.52
C ARG A 235 22.78 -30.84 -24.28
N ALA A 236 23.38 -31.90 -23.75
CA ALA A 236 24.83 -32.05 -23.66
C ALA A 236 25.50 -32.01 -25.05
N GLY A 237 26.70 -31.42 -25.14
CA GLY A 237 27.53 -31.43 -26.35
C GLY A 237 27.40 -30.21 -27.28
N ARG A 238 26.35 -29.39 -27.17
CA ARG A 238 26.38 -28.01 -27.70
C ARG A 238 27.29 -27.13 -26.82
N THR A 239 27.86 -26.06 -27.38
CA THR A 239 28.65 -25.07 -26.62
C THR A 239 27.77 -24.41 -25.56
N PHE A 240 27.95 -24.84 -24.31
CA PHE A 240 27.15 -24.36 -23.19
C PHE A 240 27.49 -22.89 -22.90
N ARG A 241 26.52 -21.98 -23.03
CA ARG A 241 26.72 -20.58 -22.62
C ARG A 241 26.97 -20.58 -21.11
N SER A 242 28.07 -19.98 -20.68
CA SER A 242 28.50 -19.99 -19.27
C SER A 242 27.64 -19.11 -18.35
N ALA A 243 26.69 -18.35 -18.92
CA ALA A 243 25.74 -17.50 -18.22
C ALA A 243 24.44 -17.34 -19.03
N LEU A 244 23.40 -16.88 -18.33
CA LEU A 244 22.18 -16.30 -18.88
C LEU A 244 22.51 -15.24 -19.94
N THR A 245 21.88 -15.33 -21.11
CA THR A 245 21.90 -14.29 -22.13
C THR A 245 20.85 -13.22 -21.77
N PRO A 246 21.23 -11.95 -21.57
CA PRO A 246 20.27 -10.86 -21.35
C PRO A 246 19.38 -10.60 -22.57
N LEU A 247 18.15 -10.13 -22.35
CA LEU A 247 17.27 -9.66 -23.45
C LEU A 247 17.89 -8.49 -24.22
N THR A 248 18.75 -7.69 -23.56
CA THR A 248 19.44 -6.53 -24.15
C THR A 248 20.62 -6.89 -25.05
N SER A 249 21.06 -8.15 -25.08
CA SER A 249 22.20 -8.60 -25.89
C SER A 249 21.95 -9.96 -26.55
N ALA A 250 20.70 -10.24 -26.88
CA ALA A 250 20.28 -11.43 -27.61
C ALA A 250 20.04 -11.06 -29.08
N ASP A 251 20.66 -11.77 -30.02
CA ASP A 251 20.47 -11.51 -31.46
C ASP A 251 19.07 -11.96 -31.94
N HIS A 252 18.48 -12.95 -31.26
CA HIS A 252 17.17 -13.50 -31.61
C HIS A 252 16.35 -13.89 -30.37
N ILE A 253 15.17 -13.26 -30.23
CA ILE A 253 14.23 -13.44 -29.13
C ILE A 253 12.93 -14.08 -29.64
N LEU A 254 12.44 -15.13 -28.97
CA LEU A 254 11.06 -15.61 -29.12
C LEU A 254 10.18 -14.94 -28.07
N LEU A 255 9.25 -14.09 -28.49
CA LEU A 255 8.26 -13.45 -27.63
C LEU A 255 6.92 -14.17 -27.76
N THR A 256 6.33 -14.53 -26.61
CA THR A 256 4.97 -15.10 -26.55
C THR A 256 4.02 -14.14 -25.85
N GLY A 257 2.75 -14.11 -26.27
CA GLY A 257 1.77 -13.17 -25.73
C GLY A 257 1.87 -11.75 -26.29
N ALA A 258 2.56 -11.55 -27.40
CA ALA A 258 2.76 -10.24 -28.05
C ALA A 258 1.46 -9.51 -28.44
N SER A 259 0.31 -10.20 -28.47
CA SER A 259 -1.03 -9.62 -28.67
C SER A 259 -1.77 -9.26 -27.38
N GLY A 260 -1.17 -9.50 -26.21
CA GLY A 260 -1.69 -9.09 -24.90
C GLY A 260 -1.04 -7.80 -24.40
N PHE A 261 -1.66 -7.17 -23.39
CA PHE A 261 -1.33 -5.81 -22.93
C PHE A 261 0.16 -5.58 -22.58
N LEU A 262 0.78 -6.44 -21.76
CA LEU A 262 2.22 -6.37 -21.48
C LEU A 262 3.08 -6.81 -22.67
N GLY A 263 2.61 -7.81 -23.44
CA GLY A 263 3.38 -8.40 -24.53
C GLY A 263 3.58 -7.45 -25.72
N ILE A 264 2.59 -6.62 -26.04
CA ILE A 264 2.74 -5.61 -27.09
C ILE A 264 3.71 -4.49 -26.67
N GLU A 265 3.74 -4.11 -25.39
CA GLU A 265 4.71 -3.12 -24.90
C GLU A 265 6.11 -3.72 -24.78
N LEU A 266 6.26 -4.99 -24.38
CA LEU A 266 7.51 -5.75 -24.50
C LEU A 266 8.04 -5.75 -25.94
N LEU A 267 7.18 -5.98 -26.95
CA LEU A 267 7.58 -5.88 -28.36
C LEU A 267 8.07 -4.47 -28.71
N ASN A 268 7.29 -3.43 -28.38
CA ASN A 268 7.65 -2.04 -28.63
C ASN A 268 9.01 -1.65 -28.01
N ARG A 269 9.24 -2.05 -26.75
CA ARG A 269 10.46 -1.69 -26.01
C ARG A 269 11.67 -2.50 -26.43
N LEU A 270 11.52 -3.79 -26.73
CA LEU A 270 12.61 -4.59 -27.30
C LEU A 270 13.04 -4.06 -28.68
N LEU A 271 12.10 -3.63 -29.53
CA LEU A 271 12.42 -2.95 -30.79
C LEU A 271 13.14 -1.61 -30.58
N ALA A 272 12.75 -0.84 -29.56
CA ALA A 272 13.32 0.48 -29.28
C ALA A 272 14.66 0.45 -28.50
N GLN A 273 14.99 -0.65 -27.81
CA GLN A 273 16.15 -0.75 -26.90
C GLN A 273 17.20 -1.78 -27.30
N THR A 274 16.93 -2.58 -28.34
CA THR A 274 17.83 -3.63 -28.85
C THR A 274 17.81 -3.64 -30.38
N ASP A 275 18.80 -4.27 -31.01
CA ASP A 275 18.80 -4.57 -32.46
C ASP A 275 18.27 -5.98 -32.80
N ALA A 276 17.78 -6.72 -31.80
CA ALA A 276 17.36 -8.13 -31.92
C ALA A 276 16.31 -8.37 -33.02
N ARG A 277 16.37 -9.55 -33.67
CA ARG A 277 15.20 -10.13 -34.35
C ARG A 277 14.24 -10.67 -33.29
N ILE A 278 12.94 -10.40 -33.44
CA ILE A 278 11.90 -10.83 -32.49
C ILE A 278 10.89 -11.69 -33.23
N THR A 279 10.89 -12.99 -32.96
CA THR A 279 9.84 -13.90 -33.43
C THR A 279 8.68 -13.85 -32.45
N CYS A 280 7.48 -13.47 -32.91
CA CYS A 280 6.26 -13.40 -32.12
C CYS A 280 5.38 -14.63 -32.37
N LEU A 281 5.13 -15.43 -31.33
CA LEU A 281 4.17 -16.53 -31.38
C LEU A 281 2.75 -15.99 -31.16
N VAL A 282 1.89 -16.11 -32.17
CA VAL A 282 0.49 -15.66 -32.15
C VAL A 282 -0.47 -16.70 -32.70
N ARG A 283 -1.72 -16.64 -32.23
CA ARG A 283 -2.81 -17.47 -32.75
C ARG A 283 -3.23 -16.99 -34.14
N ALA A 284 -3.74 -17.89 -34.97
CA ALA A 284 -4.23 -17.55 -36.30
C ALA A 284 -5.32 -16.46 -36.25
N GLY A 285 -5.33 -15.57 -37.25
CA GLY A 285 -6.25 -14.43 -37.31
C GLY A 285 -5.84 -13.20 -36.48
N VAL A 286 -4.87 -13.32 -35.59
CA VAL A 286 -4.32 -12.18 -34.83
C VAL A 286 -3.31 -11.42 -35.70
N SER A 287 -3.56 -10.13 -35.92
CA SER A 287 -2.61 -9.20 -36.54
C SER A 287 -1.80 -8.45 -35.47
N LEU A 288 -0.53 -8.16 -35.76
CA LEU A 288 0.32 -7.28 -34.96
C LEU A 288 0.84 -6.13 -35.83
N PRO A 289 0.94 -4.89 -35.29
CA PRO A 289 1.83 -3.88 -35.86
C PRO A 289 3.26 -4.43 -35.83
N HIS A 290 3.91 -4.54 -36.99
CA HIS A 290 5.20 -5.19 -37.11
C HIS A 290 6.11 -4.47 -38.10
N ASP A 291 7.40 -4.37 -37.75
CA ASP A 291 8.46 -4.06 -38.71
C ASP A 291 8.92 -5.38 -39.34
N PRO A 292 8.65 -5.65 -40.63
CA PRO A 292 9.01 -6.91 -41.27
C PRO A 292 10.53 -7.11 -41.42
N ALA A 293 11.36 -6.08 -41.18
CA ALA A 293 12.81 -6.25 -41.13
C ALA A 293 13.30 -6.90 -39.82
N ARG A 294 12.50 -6.84 -38.73
CA ARG A 294 12.90 -7.28 -37.39
C ARG A 294 11.91 -8.21 -36.69
N VAL A 295 10.64 -8.23 -37.10
CA VAL A 295 9.56 -8.99 -36.46
C VAL A 295 9.10 -10.12 -37.37
N GLU A 296 9.37 -11.36 -36.98
CA GLU A 296 8.84 -12.57 -37.61
C GLU A 296 7.56 -12.98 -36.85
N ILE A 297 6.50 -13.39 -37.55
CA ILE A 297 5.24 -13.84 -36.92
C ILE A 297 5.07 -15.33 -37.21
N VAL A 298 5.17 -16.16 -36.18
CA VAL A 298 4.90 -17.61 -36.26
C VAL A 298 3.52 -17.93 -35.69
N ARG A 299 2.82 -18.84 -36.36
CA ARG A 299 1.48 -19.30 -35.93
C ARG A 299 1.64 -20.39 -34.87
N GLY A 300 0.99 -20.20 -33.72
CA GLY A 300 0.97 -21.16 -32.63
C GLY A 300 -0.09 -20.83 -31.58
N ASP A 301 -0.40 -21.80 -30.72
CA ASP A 301 -1.27 -21.64 -29.57
C ASP A 301 -0.73 -22.48 -28.38
N LEU A 302 -0.49 -21.80 -27.26
CA LEU A 302 0.04 -22.36 -26.02
C LEU A 302 -0.86 -23.44 -25.40
N ALA A 303 -2.13 -23.58 -25.83
CA ALA A 303 -3.04 -24.62 -25.37
C ALA A 303 -2.76 -26.03 -25.96
N PHE A 304 -1.76 -26.16 -26.85
CA PHE A 304 -1.42 -27.38 -27.60
C PHE A 304 0.04 -27.82 -27.39
N PRO A 305 0.38 -29.11 -27.63
CA PRO A 305 1.77 -29.59 -27.64
C PRO A 305 2.65 -28.78 -28.60
N ARG A 306 3.95 -28.67 -28.31
CA ARG A 306 4.89 -27.80 -29.06
C ARG A 306 4.41 -26.34 -29.24
N ALA A 307 3.51 -25.87 -28.36
CA ALA A 307 2.81 -24.58 -28.49
C ALA A 307 2.11 -24.38 -29.85
N GLY A 308 1.65 -25.47 -30.49
CA GLY A 308 0.95 -25.44 -31.78
C GLY A 308 1.79 -24.99 -32.98
N LEU A 309 3.13 -24.95 -32.83
CA LEU A 309 4.08 -24.67 -33.91
C LEU A 309 4.13 -25.84 -34.91
N SER A 310 4.47 -25.56 -36.18
CA SER A 310 4.84 -26.62 -37.11
C SER A 310 6.21 -27.21 -36.75
N ASP A 311 6.51 -28.42 -37.22
CA ASP A 311 7.81 -29.05 -36.98
C ASP A 311 8.96 -28.24 -37.61
N ASP A 312 8.73 -27.60 -38.76
CA ASP A 312 9.70 -26.67 -39.37
C ASP A 312 9.90 -25.41 -38.51
N ASP A 313 8.84 -24.80 -37.97
CA ASP A 313 8.96 -23.64 -37.07
C ASP A 313 9.69 -24.01 -35.77
N TRP A 314 9.37 -25.18 -35.19
CA TRP A 314 10.03 -25.72 -34.01
C TRP A 314 11.54 -25.93 -34.26
N LEU A 315 11.89 -26.59 -35.37
CA LEU A 315 13.29 -26.86 -35.73
C LEU A 315 14.07 -25.57 -36.04
N ARG A 316 13.47 -24.59 -36.75
CA ARG A 316 14.10 -23.28 -36.99
C ARG A 316 14.33 -22.52 -35.68
N LEU A 317 13.37 -22.52 -34.76
CA LEU A 317 13.52 -21.89 -33.44
C LEU A 317 14.57 -22.59 -32.59
N ALA A 318 14.52 -23.92 -32.47
CA ALA A 318 15.49 -24.75 -31.72
C ALA A 318 16.94 -24.71 -32.29
N ALA A 319 17.11 -24.15 -33.48
CA ALA A 319 18.41 -23.90 -34.11
C ALA A 319 18.91 -22.45 -33.96
N SER A 320 18.05 -21.48 -33.59
CA SER A 320 18.40 -20.05 -33.72
C SER A 320 17.95 -19.12 -32.59
N VAL A 321 17.05 -19.50 -31.68
CA VAL A 321 16.61 -18.61 -30.59
C VAL A 321 17.63 -18.56 -29.45
N GLU A 322 17.97 -17.35 -28.98
CA GLU A 322 18.90 -17.16 -27.85
C GLU A 322 18.17 -16.92 -26.53
N CYS A 323 17.03 -16.21 -26.58
CA CYS A 323 16.18 -15.92 -25.43
C CYS A 323 14.70 -16.20 -25.73
N ILE A 324 13.99 -16.83 -24.80
CA ILE A 324 12.53 -16.95 -24.84
C ILE A 324 11.94 -16.02 -23.78
N CYS A 325 11.20 -15.01 -24.22
CA CYS A 325 10.42 -14.12 -23.34
C CYS A 325 8.98 -14.65 -23.24
N HIS A 326 8.69 -15.32 -22.12
CA HIS A 326 7.40 -15.95 -21.89
C HIS A 326 6.46 -15.02 -21.10
N ALA A 327 5.77 -14.13 -21.83
CA ALA A 327 4.72 -13.25 -21.32
C ALA A 327 3.30 -13.74 -21.63
N GLY A 328 3.14 -14.73 -22.51
CA GLY A 328 1.83 -15.31 -22.86
C GLY A 328 1.17 -16.05 -21.69
N ALA A 329 -0.06 -15.68 -21.34
CA ALA A 329 -0.89 -16.36 -20.36
C ALA A 329 -2.37 -16.17 -20.66
N SER A 330 -3.20 -17.12 -20.23
CA SER A 330 -4.63 -16.92 -20.02
C SER A 330 -4.84 -16.31 -18.64
N ILE A 331 -5.50 -15.17 -18.57
CA ILE A 331 -5.80 -14.45 -17.34
C ILE A 331 -7.32 -14.43 -17.18
N SER A 332 -7.83 -14.92 -16.05
CA SER A 332 -9.22 -14.80 -15.66
C SER A 332 -9.32 -14.60 -14.16
N TRP A 333 -10.14 -13.64 -13.75
CA TRP A 333 -10.41 -13.34 -12.34
C TRP A 333 -11.38 -14.32 -11.68
N ILE A 334 -12.06 -15.16 -12.50
CA ILE A 334 -13.08 -16.12 -12.06
C ILE A 334 -12.80 -17.56 -12.54
N GLY A 335 -11.65 -17.79 -13.19
CA GLY A 335 -11.28 -19.10 -13.74
C GLY A 335 -10.62 -20.01 -12.70
N SER A 336 -10.98 -21.31 -12.73
CA SER A 336 -10.31 -22.35 -11.96
C SER A 336 -8.87 -22.61 -12.47
N TYR A 337 -8.13 -23.47 -11.77
CA TYR A 337 -6.82 -23.92 -12.24
C TYR A 337 -6.91 -24.64 -13.59
N GLU A 338 -7.85 -25.58 -13.71
CA GLU A 338 -8.09 -26.47 -14.85
C GLU A 338 -8.38 -25.67 -16.13
N ALA A 339 -9.26 -24.67 -16.03
CA ALA A 339 -9.64 -23.78 -17.13
C ALA A 339 -8.46 -22.95 -17.68
N LEU A 340 -7.43 -22.71 -16.86
CA LEU A 340 -6.24 -21.93 -17.22
C LEU A 340 -4.99 -22.81 -17.48
N ARG A 341 -4.98 -24.04 -16.96
CA ARG A 341 -3.87 -25.03 -16.95
C ARG A 341 -3.24 -25.25 -18.32
N ARG A 342 -4.05 -25.42 -19.37
CA ARG A 342 -3.55 -25.72 -20.73
C ARG A 342 -2.61 -24.64 -21.24
N VAL A 343 -3.00 -23.36 -21.13
CA VAL A 343 -2.19 -22.23 -21.59
C VAL A 343 -1.06 -21.91 -20.60
N ASN A 344 -1.36 -21.84 -19.30
CA ASN A 344 -0.43 -21.29 -18.32
C ASN A 344 0.62 -22.30 -17.85
N VAL A 345 0.27 -23.58 -17.75
CA VAL A 345 1.15 -24.62 -17.19
C VAL A 345 1.73 -25.47 -18.32
N LEU A 346 0.87 -26.08 -19.15
CA LEU A 346 1.34 -26.93 -20.24
C LEU A 346 2.06 -26.10 -21.32
N GLY A 347 1.53 -24.92 -21.69
CA GLY A 347 2.23 -23.97 -22.56
C GLY A 347 3.62 -23.56 -22.03
N THR A 348 3.77 -23.31 -20.72
CA THR A 348 5.09 -23.08 -20.10
C THR A 348 6.01 -24.29 -20.28
N ARG A 349 5.51 -25.51 -20.04
CA ARG A 349 6.27 -26.76 -20.19
C ARG A 349 6.78 -26.97 -21.62
N GLU A 350 5.95 -26.73 -22.63
CA GLU A 350 6.35 -26.85 -24.04
C GLU A 350 7.39 -25.78 -24.43
N LEU A 351 7.30 -24.56 -23.89
CA LEU A 351 8.33 -23.53 -24.11
C LEU A 351 9.64 -23.83 -23.38
N LEU A 352 9.60 -24.46 -22.20
CA LEU A 352 10.80 -24.96 -21.50
C LEU A 352 11.47 -26.09 -22.28
N ARG A 353 10.70 -26.96 -22.94
CA ARG A 353 11.22 -27.96 -23.90
C ARG A 353 11.99 -27.27 -25.03
N LEU A 354 11.40 -26.27 -25.69
CA LEU A 354 12.07 -25.51 -26.75
C LEU A 354 13.35 -24.81 -26.23
N ALA A 355 13.32 -24.25 -25.02
CA ALA A 355 14.47 -23.61 -24.40
C ALA A 355 15.64 -24.60 -24.17
N CYS A 356 15.35 -25.80 -23.64
CA CYS A 356 16.32 -26.87 -23.43
C CYS A 356 16.91 -27.41 -24.75
N GLU A 357 16.12 -27.47 -25.83
CA GLU A 357 16.60 -27.88 -27.16
C GLU A 357 17.49 -26.82 -27.83
N ALA A 358 17.15 -25.55 -27.69
CA ALA A 358 17.93 -24.41 -28.17
C ALA A 358 19.18 -24.12 -27.32
N ASN A 359 19.16 -24.51 -26.03
CA ASN A 359 20.00 -23.96 -24.96
C ASN A 359 19.81 -22.44 -24.77
N ALA A 360 18.56 -21.98 -24.90
CA ALA A 360 18.15 -20.58 -24.81
C ALA A 360 17.87 -20.14 -23.38
N SER A 361 18.02 -18.84 -23.12
CA SER A 361 17.73 -18.22 -21.83
C SER A 361 16.24 -17.96 -21.64
N PHE A 362 15.66 -18.38 -20.51
CA PHE A 362 14.22 -18.38 -20.28
C PHE A 362 13.76 -17.26 -19.34
N HIS A 363 13.09 -16.25 -19.89
CA HIS A 363 12.60 -15.08 -19.18
C HIS A 363 11.09 -15.23 -18.93
N PHE A 364 10.72 -15.74 -17.76
CA PHE A 364 9.33 -16.05 -17.40
C PHE A 364 8.63 -14.90 -16.69
N ILE A 365 7.54 -14.40 -17.25
CA ILE A 365 6.67 -13.44 -16.57
C ILE A 365 5.64 -14.21 -15.72
N SER A 366 5.80 -14.13 -14.40
CA SER A 366 4.91 -14.69 -13.38
C SER A 366 3.93 -13.59 -12.88
N SER A 367 3.62 -13.57 -11.59
CA SER A 367 2.91 -12.50 -10.88
C SER A 367 3.25 -12.56 -9.38
N VAL A 368 3.13 -11.45 -8.65
CA VAL A 368 3.18 -11.49 -7.17
C VAL A 368 2.03 -12.30 -6.56
N SER A 369 0.95 -12.57 -7.29
CA SER A 369 -0.21 -13.30 -6.77
C SER A 369 0.11 -14.72 -6.26
N VAL A 370 1.18 -15.35 -6.77
CA VAL A 370 1.71 -16.63 -6.24
C VAL A 370 2.20 -16.54 -4.79
N CYS A 371 2.32 -15.32 -4.26
CA CYS A 371 2.74 -15.02 -2.90
C CYS A 371 1.55 -14.78 -1.95
N TYR A 372 0.32 -14.64 -2.45
CA TYR A 372 -0.88 -14.33 -1.65
C TYR A 372 -1.49 -15.58 -0.99
N THR A 373 -0.65 -16.39 -0.34
CA THR A 373 -1.03 -17.67 0.27
C THR A 373 -1.49 -17.49 1.72
N THR A 374 -2.71 -17.91 2.08
CA THR A 374 -3.24 -17.76 3.45
C THR A 374 -2.47 -18.57 4.52
N HIS A 375 -1.48 -19.38 4.13
CA HIS A 375 -0.72 -20.25 5.02
C HIS A 375 0.55 -19.60 5.61
N ARG A 376 0.86 -18.32 5.32
CA ARG A 376 2.07 -17.64 5.86
C ARG A 376 1.80 -16.17 6.22
N PRO A 377 2.39 -15.62 7.30
CA PRO A 377 2.22 -14.20 7.64
C PRO A 377 3.09 -13.26 6.78
N ALA A 378 4.18 -13.76 6.19
CA ALA A 378 5.07 -13.01 5.32
C ALA A 378 5.79 -13.93 4.31
N VAL A 379 6.20 -13.34 3.17
CA VAL A 379 6.75 -14.04 2.00
C VAL A 379 7.73 -13.14 1.24
N ASP A 380 8.77 -13.71 0.63
CA ASP A 380 9.85 -12.98 -0.05
C ASP A 380 10.15 -13.55 -1.47
N GLU A 381 11.22 -13.09 -2.12
CA GLU A 381 11.66 -13.66 -3.41
C GLU A 381 12.13 -15.14 -3.33
N SER A 382 12.40 -15.67 -2.14
CA SER A 382 12.82 -17.07 -1.94
C SER A 382 11.66 -18.07 -1.93
N LEU A 383 10.41 -17.59 -1.78
CA LEU A 383 9.22 -18.44 -1.79
C LEU A 383 9.16 -19.31 -3.06
N ASN A 384 9.29 -20.63 -2.89
CA ASN A 384 8.79 -21.61 -3.86
C ASN A 384 7.27 -21.74 -3.69
N PRO A 385 6.44 -21.29 -4.67
CA PRO A 385 4.99 -21.27 -4.51
C PRO A 385 4.34 -22.64 -4.29
N LEU A 386 4.93 -23.73 -4.82
CA LEU A 386 4.40 -25.09 -4.65
C LEU A 386 4.37 -25.55 -3.18
N THR A 387 5.24 -24.95 -2.34
CA THR A 387 5.29 -25.20 -0.89
C THR A 387 4.18 -24.47 -0.10
N ALA A 388 3.32 -23.71 -0.78
CA ALA A 388 2.23 -22.95 -0.18
C ALA A 388 0.96 -22.89 -1.08
N ILE A 389 0.89 -23.77 -2.09
CA ILE A 389 -0.16 -23.82 -3.12
C ILE A 389 -1.58 -23.98 -2.54
N GLU A 390 -1.71 -24.73 -1.44
CA GLU A 390 -2.98 -24.99 -0.74
C GLU A 390 -3.60 -23.74 -0.11
N GLY A 391 -2.81 -22.70 0.14
CA GLY A 391 -3.30 -21.41 0.62
C GLY A 391 -3.58 -20.39 -0.50
N LEU A 392 -3.39 -20.74 -1.77
CA LEU A 392 -3.69 -19.87 -2.92
C LEU A 392 -5.12 -20.15 -3.42
N HIS A 393 -6.07 -19.28 -3.10
CA HIS A 393 -7.49 -19.45 -3.44
C HIS A 393 -7.89 -18.90 -4.83
N PHE A 394 -6.92 -18.52 -5.66
CA PHE A 394 -7.15 -17.89 -6.97
C PHE A 394 -6.52 -18.72 -8.11
N GLY A 395 -7.34 -19.24 -9.03
CA GLY A 395 -6.88 -20.18 -10.09
C GLY A 395 -5.77 -19.66 -11.00
N TYR A 396 -5.76 -18.35 -11.30
CA TYR A 396 -4.64 -17.74 -12.01
C TYR A 396 -3.33 -17.78 -11.20
N ALA A 397 -3.39 -17.48 -9.89
CA ALA A 397 -2.24 -17.58 -8.99
C ALA A 397 -1.76 -19.04 -8.85
N GLN A 398 -2.68 -20.00 -8.77
CA GLN A 398 -2.36 -21.44 -8.74
C GLN A 398 -1.63 -21.87 -10.03
N THR A 399 -2.11 -21.48 -11.23
CA THR A 399 -1.41 -21.81 -12.48
C THR A 399 -0.05 -21.15 -12.61
N LYS A 400 0.12 -19.89 -12.19
CA LYS A 400 1.44 -19.24 -12.14
C LYS A 400 2.37 -19.89 -11.11
N ALA A 401 1.86 -20.36 -9.97
CA ALA A 401 2.63 -21.07 -8.95
C ALA A 401 3.18 -22.42 -9.45
N VAL A 402 2.37 -23.19 -10.18
CA VAL A 402 2.80 -24.45 -10.81
C VAL A 402 3.79 -24.20 -11.96
N ALA A 403 3.51 -23.21 -12.82
CA ALA A 403 4.41 -22.82 -13.91
C ALA A 403 5.78 -22.34 -13.38
N GLU A 404 5.83 -21.59 -12.28
CA GLU A 404 7.09 -21.26 -11.61
C GLU A 404 7.86 -22.48 -11.13
N SER A 405 7.18 -23.54 -10.66
CA SER A 405 7.84 -24.78 -10.24
C SER A 405 8.57 -25.44 -11.41
N LEU A 406 7.91 -25.55 -12.57
CA LEU A 406 8.51 -26.09 -13.80
C LEU A 406 9.73 -25.27 -14.25
N VAL A 407 9.66 -23.94 -14.18
CA VAL A 407 10.79 -23.05 -14.51
C VAL A 407 11.94 -23.20 -13.52
N ARG A 408 11.65 -23.37 -12.22
CA ARG A 408 12.66 -23.62 -11.17
C ARG A 408 13.29 -25.01 -11.33
N GLU A 409 12.53 -26.02 -11.72
CA GLU A 409 13.06 -27.37 -11.96
C GLU A 409 13.95 -27.40 -13.21
N ALA A 410 13.53 -26.76 -14.31
CA ALA A 410 14.37 -26.60 -15.50
C ALA A 410 15.69 -25.89 -15.16
N ALA A 411 15.66 -24.87 -14.29
CA ALA A 411 16.85 -24.20 -13.80
C ALA A 411 17.73 -25.10 -12.91
N GLY A 412 17.13 -25.95 -12.08
CA GLY A 412 17.83 -27.00 -11.33
C GLY A 412 18.52 -28.03 -12.23
N ARG A 413 17.97 -28.28 -13.43
CA ARG A 413 18.57 -29.08 -14.51
C ARG A 413 19.57 -28.30 -15.38
N GLY A 414 19.89 -27.06 -15.01
CA GLY A 414 20.92 -26.23 -15.65
C GLY A 414 20.43 -25.24 -16.71
N LEU A 415 19.12 -25.12 -16.98
CA LEU A 415 18.61 -24.10 -17.89
C LEU A 415 18.79 -22.70 -17.29
N HIS A 416 19.38 -21.76 -18.03
CA HIS A 416 19.47 -20.37 -17.57
C HIS A 416 18.10 -19.70 -17.60
N ALA A 417 17.44 -19.58 -16.44
CA ALA A 417 16.09 -19.02 -16.33
C ALA A 417 15.99 -17.87 -15.31
N ARG A 418 15.04 -16.96 -15.54
CA ARG A 418 14.76 -15.79 -14.69
C ARG A 418 13.25 -15.59 -14.56
N ILE A 419 12.77 -15.45 -13.33
CA ILE A 419 11.35 -15.25 -13.00
C ILE A 419 11.12 -13.81 -12.58
N TYR A 420 10.19 -13.13 -13.24
CA TYR A 420 9.71 -11.79 -12.83
C TYR A 420 8.30 -11.92 -12.26
N ARG A 421 8.08 -11.44 -11.03
CA ARG A 421 6.75 -11.37 -10.40
C ARG A 421 6.26 -9.92 -10.39
N PRO A 422 5.56 -9.45 -11.44
CA PRO A 422 4.92 -8.14 -11.41
C PRO A 422 3.72 -8.08 -10.45
N ALA A 423 3.54 -6.92 -9.83
CA ALA A 423 2.33 -6.45 -9.17
C ALA A 423 1.20 -6.17 -10.19
N LEU A 424 0.19 -5.37 -9.83
CA LEU A 424 -0.85 -4.99 -10.79
C LEU A 424 -0.23 -4.15 -11.92
N ILE A 425 -0.46 -4.54 -13.16
CA ILE A 425 0.04 -3.82 -14.34
C ILE A 425 -1.06 -2.86 -14.81
N THR A 426 -0.78 -1.57 -14.71
CA THR A 426 -1.72 -0.48 -15.04
C THR A 426 -1.36 0.16 -16.38
N GLY A 427 -2.08 1.21 -16.78
CA GLY A 427 -1.90 1.93 -18.05
C GLY A 427 -0.47 2.38 -18.33
N ASP A 428 -0.20 2.72 -19.60
CA ASP A 428 1.04 3.42 -19.95
C ASP A 428 1.09 4.81 -19.28
N SER A 429 2.22 5.13 -18.62
CA SER A 429 2.38 6.29 -17.74
C SER A 429 2.23 7.67 -18.41
N ARG A 430 2.13 7.72 -19.74
CA ARG A 430 2.14 8.97 -20.53
C ARG A 430 0.89 9.16 -21.40
N SER A 431 0.37 8.07 -21.96
CA SER A 431 -0.81 8.06 -22.84
C SER A 431 -2.10 7.65 -22.11
N GLY A 432 -1.96 7.07 -20.92
CA GLY A 432 -3.04 6.47 -20.14
C GLY A 432 -3.64 5.21 -20.76
N ARG A 433 -3.05 4.68 -21.85
CA ARG A 433 -3.54 3.50 -22.58
C ARG A 433 -3.54 2.28 -21.64
N PHE A 434 -4.75 1.85 -21.26
CA PHE A 434 -5.00 0.74 -20.36
C PHE A 434 -5.35 -0.55 -21.12
N ASN A 435 -5.32 -1.69 -20.42
CA ASN A 435 -6.01 -2.90 -20.86
C ASN A 435 -7.54 -2.67 -20.77
N PRO A 436 -8.30 -2.76 -21.88
CA PRO A 436 -9.73 -2.43 -21.89
C PRO A 436 -10.62 -3.39 -21.09
N ASP A 437 -10.10 -4.60 -20.80
CA ASP A 437 -10.79 -5.68 -20.07
C ASP A 437 -10.23 -5.86 -18.64
N ASP A 438 -9.57 -4.83 -18.11
CA ASP A 438 -8.92 -4.89 -16.79
C ASP A 438 -9.89 -4.78 -15.60
N MET A 439 -9.56 -5.49 -14.51
CA MET A 439 -10.37 -5.53 -13.28
C MET A 439 -10.42 -4.19 -12.54
N LEU A 440 -9.33 -3.42 -12.50
CA LEU A 440 -9.34 -2.09 -11.87
C LEU A 440 -10.16 -1.11 -12.71
N THR A 441 -10.05 -1.17 -14.03
CA THR A 441 -10.89 -0.36 -14.94
C THR A 441 -12.37 -0.70 -14.77
N ALA A 442 -12.72 -1.99 -14.75
CA ALA A 442 -14.10 -2.44 -14.53
C ALA A 442 -14.64 -2.10 -13.12
N LEU A 443 -13.79 -2.16 -12.09
CA LEU A 443 -14.12 -1.75 -10.72
C LEU A 443 -14.40 -0.26 -10.63
N ILE A 444 -13.51 0.60 -11.16
CA ILE A 444 -13.68 2.05 -11.17
C ILE A 444 -14.98 2.42 -11.92
N ALA A 445 -15.19 1.90 -13.13
CA ALA A 445 -16.40 2.15 -13.91
C ALA A 445 -17.67 1.63 -13.23
N GLY A 446 -17.60 0.47 -12.55
CA GLY A 446 -18.71 -0.06 -11.75
C GLY A 446 -19.03 0.80 -10.53
N CYS A 447 -18.02 1.29 -9.81
CA CYS A 447 -18.22 2.13 -8.63
C CYS A 447 -18.82 3.50 -8.99
N VAL A 448 -18.38 4.09 -10.12
CA VAL A 448 -19.00 5.32 -10.67
C VAL A 448 -20.44 5.06 -11.11
N ARG A 449 -20.73 3.94 -11.79
CA ARG A 449 -22.09 3.62 -12.25
C ARG A 449 -23.07 3.29 -11.10
N MET A 450 -22.59 2.77 -9.97
CA MET A 450 -23.43 2.48 -8.79
C MET A 450 -23.46 3.62 -7.75
N SER A 451 -22.74 4.72 -7.99
CA SER A 451 -22.47 5.78 -6.97
C SER A 451 -22.07 5.18 -5.61
N ALA A 452 -21.16 4.20 -5.64
CA ALA A 452 -20.73 3.45 -4.45
C ALA A 452 -19.44 2.66 -4.69
N ALA A 453 -18.43 2.87 -3.85
CA ALA A 453 -17.21 2.07 -3.81
C ALA A 453 -17.22 1.09 -2.62
N PRO A 454 -16.63 -0.11 -2.76
CA PRO A 454 -16.52 -1.06 -1.66
C PRO A 454 -15.48 -0.56 -0.65
N ASP A 455 -15.86 -0.53 0.61
CA ASP A 455 -14.94 -0.40 1.73
C ASP A 455 -14.19 -1.72 1.97
N LEU A 456 -12.97 -1.81 1.46
CA LEU A 456 -12.07 -2.97 1.55
C LEU A 456 -10.66 -2.52 1.96
N ASP A 457 -9.99 -3.32 2.78
CA ASP A 457 -8.65 -3.03 3.29
C ASP A 457 -7.57 -3.51 2.31
N TRP A 458 -7.37 -2.78 1.21
CA TRP A 458 -6.53 -3.16 0.08
C TRP A 458 -5.43 -2.13 -0.22
N ARG A 459 -4.17 -2.59 -0.39
CA ARG A 459 -3.18 -1.84 -1.19
C ARG A 459 -3.34 -2.07 -2.69
N LEU A 460 -3.45 -0.96 -3.40
CA LEU A 460 -3.14 -0.82 -4.81
C LEU A 460 -1.61 -0.78 -4.97
N ASP A 461 -1.00 -1.97 -5.02
CA ASP A 461 0.38 -2.17 -5.47
C ASP A 461 0.38 -2.32 -7.00
N ALA A 462 0.81 -1.26 -7.68
CA ALA A 462 0.60 -1.09 -9.11
C ALA A 462 1.77 -0.38 -9.80
N LEU A 463 2.16 -0.88 -10.97
CA LEU A 463 3.17 -0.28 -11.84
C LEU A 463 2.57 0.02 -13.23
N PRO A 464 2.96 1.12 -13.90
CA PRO A 464 2.63 1.35 -15.31
C PRO A 464 3.24 0.30 -16.24
N VAL A 465 2.55 -0.10 -17.31
CA VAL A 465 3.00 -1.18 -18.21
C VAL A 465 4.35 -0.91 -18.87
N ASP A 466 4.63 0.36 -19.19
CA ASP A 466 5.92 0.84 -19.69
C ASP A 466 7.03 0.66 -18.66
N THR A 467 6.75 0.98 -17.39
CA THR A 467 7.70 0.83 -16.28
C THR A 467 7.97 -0.65 -16.00
N VAL A 468 6.95 -1.51 -15.98
CA VAL A 468 7.13 -2.98 -15.85
C VAL A 468 8.02 -3.52 -16.97
N THR A 469 7.81 -3.03 -18.20
CA THR A 469 8.57 -3.47 -19.37
C THR A 469 10.04 -3.03 -19.32
N ASP A 470 10.32 -1.76 -19.03
CA ASP A 470 11.68 -1.25 -18.89
C ASP A 470 12.43 -1.96 -17.74
N LEU A 471 11.74 -2.30 -16.65
CA LEU A 471 12.30 -3.12 -15.57
C LEU A 471 12.62 -4.56 -16.00
N ILE A 472 11.73 -5.25 -16.73
CA ILE A 472 11.98 -6.61 -17.25
C ILE A 472 13.23 -6.64 -18.14
N ILE A 473 13.36 -5.67 -19.05
CA ILE A 473 14.48 -5.57 -19.98
C ILE A 473 15.78 -5.25 -19.21
N GLY A 474 15.77 -4.23 -18.35
CA GLY A 474 16.94 -3.83 -17.55
C GLY A 474 17.42 -4.89 -16.56
N LEU A 475 16.51 -5.64 -15.93
CA LEU A 475 16.83 -6.73 -15.01
C LEU A 475 17.35 -7.99 -15.71
N SER A 476 17.22 -8.12 -17.04
CA SER A 476 17.38 -9.39 -17.75
C SER A 476 18.77 -10.02 -17.63
N GLY A 477 19.82 -9.23 -17.42
CA GLY A 477 21.21 -9.68 -17.21
C GLY A 477 21.64 -9.82 -15.75
N GLY A 478 20.73 -9.66 -14.78
CA GLY A 478 21.05 -9.78 -13.34
C GLY A 478 21.40 -11.23 -12.91
N ARG A 479 21.82 -11.41 -11.65
CA ARG A 479 22.17 -12.74 -11.10
C ARG A 479 20.99 -13.46 -10.45
N ASP A 480 20.04 -12.72 -9.90
CA ASP A 480 18.99 -13.25 -9.02
C ASP A 480 17.87 -13.96 -9.80
N ALA A 481 17.63 -15.25 -9.54
CA ALA A 481 16.69 -16.06 -10.33
C ALA A 481 15.21 -15.65 -10.19
N THR A 482 14.86 -14.80 -9.22
CA THR A 482 13.49 -14.31 -9.00
C THR A 482 13.54 -12.84 -8.54
N VAL A 483 12.72 -11.98 -9.15
CA VAL A 483 12.59 -10.56 -8.78
C VAL A 483 11.12 -10.18 -8.69
N HIS A 484 10.72 -9.46 -7.65
CA HIS A 484 9.40 -8.85 -7.51
C HIS A 484 9.41 -7.45 -8.15
N LEU A 485 8.48 -7.17 -9.06
CA LEU A 485 8.29 -5.85 -9.64
C LEU A 485 7.07 -5.23 -8.97
N VAL A 486 7.30 -4.62 -7.81
CA VAL A 486 6.31 -3.94 -6.96
C VAL A 486 6.54 -2.43 -6.97
N HIS A 487 5.50 -1.65 -6.69
CA HIS A 487 5.65 -0.22 -6.51
C HIS A 487 6.38 0.08 -5.19
N PRO A 488 7.38 0.99 -5.14
CA PRO A 488 8.13 1.29 -3.92
C PRO A 488 7.29 2.04 -2.86
N ARG A 489 6.10 2.53 -3.22
CA ARG A 489 5.13 3.22 -2.34
C ARG A 489 3.69 2.89 -2.73
N PRO A 490 3.18 1.67 -2.48
CA PRO A 490 1.84 1.27 -2.87
C PRO A 490 0.79 2.03 -2.04
N ARG A 491 -0.31 2.46 -2.67
CA ARG A 491 -1.35 3.30 -2.06
C ARG A 491 -2.54 2.46 -1.60
N HIS A 492 -3.34 2.94 -0.67
CA HIS A 492 -4.55 2.26 -0.22
C HIS A 492 -5.72 2.49 -1.20
N TRP A 493 -6.59 1.51 -1.41
CA TRP A 493 -7.76 1.61 -2.30
C TRP A 493 -8.65 2.83 -1.96
N ARG A 494 -8.87 3.07 -0.67
CA ARG A 494 -9.60 4.23 -0.14
C ARG A 494 -8.98 5.58 -0.56
N GLU A 495 -7.67 5.65 -0.83
CA GLU A 495 -7.02 6.87 -1.37
C GLU A 495 -7.41 7.11 -2.83
N CYS A 496 -7.56 6.04 -3.64
CA CYS A 496 -8.07 6.13 -5.00
C CYS A 496 -9.54 6.58 -5.01
N VAL A 497 -10.37 6.08 -4.08
CA VAL A 497 -11.78 6.54 -3.94
C VAL A 497 -11.85 8.00 -3.51
N LEU A 498 -10.98 8.46 -2.61
CA LEU A 498 -10.89 9.88 -2.23
C LEU A 498 -10.52 10.76 -3.44
N TRP A 499 -9.55 10.32 -4.23
CA TRP A 499 -9.19 11.00 -5.47
C TRP A 499 -10.36 11.02 -6.47
N MET A 500 -11.10 9.92 -6.64
CA MET A 500 -12.28 9.84 -7.51
C MET A 500 -13.38 10.84 -7.09
N ARG A 501 -13.59 11.05 -5.78
CA ARG A 501 -14.49 12.09 -5.27
C ARG A 501 -13.99 13.49 -5.64
N LEU A 502 -12.70 13.77 -5.41
CA LEU A 502 -12.09 15.08 -5.69
C LEU A 502 -11.92 15.40 -7.19
N TYR A 503 -11.96 14.37 -8.04
CA TYR A 503 -12.04 14.46 -9.50
C TYR A 503 -13.46 14.74 -10.01
N GLY A 504 -14.49 14.68 -9.14
CA GLY A 504 -15.86 15.05 -9.45
C GLY A 504 -16.83 13.90 -9.76
N TYR A 505 -16.60 12.70 -9.18
CA TYR A 505 -17.59 11.61 -9.16
C TYR A 505 -18.12 11.38 -7.73
N ASP A 506 -19.44 11.42 -7.51
CA ASP A 506 -20.01 11.07 -6.21
C ASP A 506 -20.00 9.55 -5.97
N VAL A 507 -18.89 9.09 -5.39
CA VAL A 507 -18.64 7.68 -5.05
C VAL A 507 -18.25 7.59 -3.57
N PRO A 508 -19.20 7.43 -2.63
CA PRO A 508 -18.90 7.19 -1.22
C PRO A 508 -18.35 5.77 -1.00
N LEU A 509 -17.62 5.58 0.10
CA LEU A 509 -17.28 4.24 0.61
C LEU A 509 -18.50 3.68 1.36
N VAL A 510 -18.96 2.50 0.96
CA VAL A 510 -20.02 1.75 1.66
C VAL A 510 -19.51 0.37 2.11
N PRO A 511 -20.01 -0.20 3.23
CA PRO A 511 -19.56 -1.50 3.72
C PRO A 511 -19.65 -2.59 2.65
N TYR A 512 -18.64 -3.46 2.56
CA TYR A 512 -18.54 -4.43 1.46
C TYR A 512 -19.79 -5.32 1.29
N ARG A 513 -20.44 -5.73 2.39
CA ARG A 513 -21.68 -6.53 2.36
C ARG A 513 -22.91 -5.74 1.88
N GLU A 514 -22.92 -4.42 2.02
CA GLU A 514 -23.93 -3.55 1.39
C GLU A 514 -23.62 -3.36 -0.11
N TRP A 515 -22.35 -3.09 -0.44
CA TRP A 515 -21.89 -2.92 -1.82
C TRP A 515 -22.17 -4.13 -2.71
N THR A 516 -21.94 -5.33 -2.17
CA THR A 516 -22.22 -6.61 -2.84
C THR A 516 -23.72 -6.88 -3.00
N SER A 517 -24.58 -6.32 -2.15
CA SER A 517 -26.03 -6.28 -2.42
C SER A 517 -26.34 -5.40 -3.62
N ARG A 518 -25.85 -4.14 -3.64
CA ARG A 518 -26.03 -3.22 -4.78
C ARG A 518 -25.52 -3.82 -6.11
N LEU A 519 -24.41 -4.56 -6.08
CA LEU A 519 -23.86 -5.27 -7.24
C LEU A 519 -24.71 -6.46 -7.71
N ARG A 520 -25.43 -7.14 -6.79
CA ARG A 520 -26.37 -8.21 -7.13
C ARG A 520 -27.55 -7.66 -7.92
N ASP A 521 -28.11 -6.54 -7.45
CA ASP A 521 -29.30 -5.88 -8.01
C ASP A 521 -28.98 -5.00 -9.25
N ALA A 522 -27.70 -4.77 -9.55
CA ALA A 522 -27.26 -3.98 -10.68
C ALA A 522 -27.76 -4.53 -12.05
N ALA A 523 -27.80 -3.66 -13.05
CA ALA A 523 -28.25 -4.00 -14.40
C ALA A 523 -27.41 -5.09 -15.10
N GLY A 524 -28.02 -5.74 -16.09
CA GLY A 524 -27.40 -6.81 -16.88
C GLY A 524 -26.25 -6.38 -17.80
N ASP A 525 -26.08 -5.07 -18.05
CA ASP A 525 -25.00 -4.49 -18.86
C ASP A 525 -23.83 -3.92 -18.01
N HIS A 526 -23.93 -4.01 -16.68
CA HIS A 526 -23.05 -3.31 -15.75
C HIS A 526 -21.56 -3.67 -15.94
N PRO A 527 -20.59 -2.74 -15.81
CA PRO A 527 -19.16 -3.00 -16.05
C PRO A 527 -18.59 -4.20 -15.25
N LEU A 528 -19.09 -4.42 -14.03
CA LEU A 528 -18.69 -5.55 -13.18
C LEU A 528 -19.39 -6.88 -13.50
N ARG A 529 -20.23 -6.98 -14.54
CA ARG A 529 -20.98 -8.20 -14.92
C ARG A 529 -20.09 -9.44 -15.00
N VAL A 530 -18.94 -9.32 -15.67
CA VAL A 530 -17.97 -10.42 -15.87
C VAL A 530 -17.11 -10.71 -14.63
N LEU A 531 -17.24 -9.90 -13.58
CA LEU A 531 -16.55 -10.03 -12.30
C LEU A 531 -17.51 -10.32 -11.13
N ARG A 532 -18.82 -10.49 -11.37
CA ARG A 532 -19.80 -10.72 -10.29
C ARG A 532 -19.38 -11.86 -9.37
N SER A 533 -18.97 -13.02 -9.91
CA SER A 533 -18.50 -14.16 -9.12
C SER A 533 -17.11 -14.00 -8.47
N PHE A 534 -16.34 -12.95 -8.80
CA PHE A 534 -15.15 -12.57 -8.04
C PHE A 534 -15.56 -11.83 -6.75
N PHE A 535 -16.61 -11.00 -6.81
CA PHE A 535 -17.10 -10.19 -5.68
C PHE A 535 -18.23 -10.85 -4.86
N LEU A 536 -19.00 -11.78 -5.43
CA LEU A 536 -20.21 -12.34 -4.80
C LEU A 536 -20.07 -13.78 -4.33
N ASP A 537 -19.09 -14.53 -4.83
CA ASP A 537 -18.90 -15.93 -4.44
C ASP A 537 -17.99 -16.02 -3.21
N GLU A 538 -18.53 -16.51 -2.11
CA GLU A 538 -17.73 -16.94 -0.96
C GLU A 538 -16.93 -18.20 -1.33
N ARG A 539 -15.71 -18.29 -0.81
CA ARG A 539 -14.76 -19.37 -1.04
C ARG A 539 -14.30 -19.94 0.30
N HIS A 540 -13.05 -19.69 0.68
CA HIS A 540 -12.48 -20.19 1.92
C HIS A 540 -13.06 -19.45 3.15
N GLY A 541 -13.77 -20.18 4.01
CA GLY A 541 -14.22 -19.68 5.32
C GLY A 541 -15.34 -18.63 5.28
N GLY A 542 -16.20 -18.63 4.26
CA GLY A 542 -17.28 -17.63 4.11
C GLY A 542 -16.79 -16.26 3.60
N LEU A 543 -15.58 -16.22 3.04
CA LEU A 543 -14.95 -15.01 2.52
C LEU A 543 -14.83 -15.09 0.99
N THR A 544 -15.17 -14.00 0.33
CA THR A 544 -14.96 -13.79 -1.11
C THR A 544 -13.47 -13.59 -1.43
N ILE A 545 -13.08 -13.68 -2.70
CA ILE A 545 -11.68 -13.46 -3.11
C ILE A 545 -11.17 -12.06 -2.67
N PRO A 546 -11.95 -10.96 -2.81
CA PRO A 546 -11.64 -9.66 -2.24
C PRO A 546 -11.32 -9.64 -0.75
N GLU A 547 -12.17 -10.26 0.08
CA GLU A 547 -11.97 -10.33 1.53
C GLU A 547 -10.71 -11.15 1.87
N LEU A 548 -10.43 -12.24 1.15
CA LEU A 548 -9.20 -13.03 1.33
C LEU A 548 -7.91 -12.26 0.99
N HIS A 549 -7.99 -11.15 0.24
CA HIS A 549 -6.85 -10.32 -0.18
C HIS A 549 -6.68 -9.00 0.60
N GLU A 550 -7.42 -8.82 1.69
CA GLU A 550 -7.23 -7.69 2.61
C GLU A 550 -5.86 -7.73 3.29
N GLU A 551 -5.27 -6.56 3.58
CA GLU A 551 -3.93 -6.43 4.20
C GLU A 551 -3.85 -7.15 5.56
N GLY A 552 -4.94 -7.17 6.33
CA GLY A 552 -5.04 -7.89 7.60
C GLY A 552 -5.14 -9.42 7.47
N ARG A 553 -5.20 -9.99 6.25
CA ARG A 553 -5.43 -11.42 5.99
C ARG A 553 -4.40 -12.05 5.05
N LYS A 554 -3.94 -11.32 4.03
CA LYS A 554 -2.90 -11.81 3.10
C LYS A 554 -1.49 -11.69 3.69
N PRO A 555 -0.50 -12.42 3.16
CA PRO A 555 0.89 -12.30 3.61
C PRO A 555 1.48 -10.94 3.34
N ARG A 556 2.30 -10.42 4.27
CA ARG A 556 3.16 -9.27 4.01
C ARG A 556 4.24 -9.66 3.00
N LEU A 557 4.22 -9.02 1.83
CA LEU A 557 5.22 -9.19 0.78
C LEU A 557 6.51 -8.44 1.15
N ASP A 558 7.65 -9.12 1.08
CA ASP A 558 8.99 -8.55 1.22
C ASP A 558 9.71 -8.60 -0.14
N ALA A 559 10.04 -7.42 -0.66
CA ALA A 559 10.73 -7.22 -1.93
C ALA A 559 12.09 -6.53 -1.74
N THR A 560 12.71 -6.65 -0.56
CA THR A 560 13.91 -5.87 -0.19
C THR A 560 15.09 -6.12 -1.13
N ARG A 561 15.31 -7.36 -1.60
CA ARG A 561 16.38 -7.65 -2.59
C ARG A 561 16.02 -7.03 -3.94
N SER A 562 14.78 -7.21 -4.38
CA SER A 562 14.29 -6.67 -5.64
C SER A 562 14.41 -5.14 -5.70
N ALA A 563 13.99 -4.44 -4.65
CA ALA A 563 14.12 -2.99 -4.53
C ALA A 563 15.59 -2.53 -4.57
N ALA A 564 16.49 -3.25 -3.89
CA ALA A 564 17.93 -2.95 -3.93
C ALA A 564 18.49 -3.09 -5.37
N ILE A 565 18.15 -4.18 -6.09
CA ILE A 565 18.62 -4.41 -7.47
C ILE A 565 18.02 -3.36 -8.43
N ILE A 566 16.70 -3.13 -8.36
CA ILE A 566 15.98 -2.17 -9.19
C ILE A 566 16.57 -0.75 -9.04
N SER A 567 16.97 -0.35 -7.81
CA SER A 567 17.60 0.95 -7.57
C SER A 567 18.90 1.20 -8.36
N THR A 568 19.58 0.14 -8.81
CA THR A 568 20.84 0.24 -9.58
C THR A 568 20.62 0.49 -11.08
N LEU A 569 19.40 0.28 -11.60
CA LEU A 569 19.11 0.36 -13.04
C LEU A 569 18.91 1.79 -13.55
N GLY A 570 18.63 2.75 -12.66
CA GLY A 570 18.27 4.12 -13.06
C GLY A 570 16.90 4.26 -13.74
N VAL A 571 16.09 3.19 -13.79
CA VAL A 571 14.70 3.24 -14.30
C VAL A 571 13.86 4.08 -13.35
N SER A 572 13.26 5.15 -13.88
CA SER A 572 12.36 6.01 -13.10
C SER A 572 10.98 5.35 -12.99
N ILE A 573 10.62 4.88 -11.80
CA ILE A 573 9.26 4.44 -11.47
C ILE A 573 8.40 5.69 -11.21
N PRO A 574 7.35 5.95 -12.00
CA PRO A 574 6.43 7.06 -11.73
C PRO A 574 5.73 6.89 -10.38
N PRO A 575 5.50 7.97 -9.60
CA PRO A 575 4.70 7.88 -8.40
C PRO A 575 3.26 7.48 -8.72
N LEU A 576 2.67 6.63 -7.87
CA LEU A 576 1.24 6.34 -7.88
C LEU A 576 0.48 7.49 -7.20
N ASP A 577 0.36 8.60 -7.91
CA ASP A 577 -0.16 9.88 -7.40
C ASP A 577 -1.36 10.40 -8.22
N ALA A 578 -1.87 11.56 -7.79
CA ALA A 578 -2.97 12.26 -8.45
C ALA A 578 -2.70 12.62 -9.93
N ALA A 579 -1.45 12.75 -10.38
CA ALA A 579 -1.09 13.09 -11.77
C ALA A 579 -1.07 11.84 -12.67
N LEU A 580 -0.65 10.69 -12.15
CA LEU A 580 -0.79 9.41 -12.83
C LEU A 580 -2.27 9.00 -12.94
N LEU A 581 -3.06 9.20 -11.89
CA LEU A 581 -4.51 8.98 -11.91
C LEU A 581 -5.22 9.91 -12.92
N ASP A 582 -4.86 11.20 -12.96
CA ASP A 582 -5.29 12.17 -13.98
C ASP A 582 -5.09 11.63 -15.41
N THR A 583 -3.94 11.00 -15.65
CA THR A 583 -3.54 10.44 -16.96
C THR A 583 -4.39 9.22 -17.33
N TYR A 584 -4.65 8.34 -16.36
CA TYR A 584 -5.51 7.16 -16.56
C TYR A 584 -6.98 7.52 -16.75
N PHE A 585 -7.52 8.44 -15.94
CA PHE A 585 -8.93 8.84 -16.03
C PHE A 585 -9.23 9.72 -17.25
N ALA A 586 -8.29 10.57 -17.68
CA ALA A 586 -8.41 11.25 -18.97
C ALA A 586 -8.49 10.25 -20.14
N ALA A 587 -7.75 9.14 -20.08
CA ALA A 587 -7.88 8.04 -21.04
C ALA A 587 -9.23 7.32 -20.90
N PHE A 588 -9.68 7.00 -19.68
CA PHE A 588 -10.99 6.35 -19.47
C PHE A 588 -12.18 7.18 -19.97
N VAL A 589 -12.15 8.51 -19.83
CA VAL A 589 -13.20 9.41 -20.36
C VAL A 589 -13.10 9.51 -21.89
N ARG A 590 -11.89 9.70 -22.44
CA ARG A 590 -11.63 9.72 -23.90
C ARG A 590 -12.08 8.44 -24.59
N ASP A 591 -11.85 7.30 -23.95
CA ASP A 591 -12.12 5.96 -24.50
C ASP A 591 -13.53 5.45 -24.12
N GLY A 592 -14.41 6.32 -23.59
CA GLY A 592 -15.82 6.04 -23.30
C GLY A 592 -16.09 5.06 -22.15
N LYS A 593 -15.06 4.74 -21.33
CA LYS A 593 -15.15 3.83 -20.17
C LYS A 593 -15.75 4.53 -18.94
N LEU A 594 -15.62 5.85 -18.84
CA LEU A 594 -16.23 6.69 -17.82
C LEU A 594 -16.97 7.88 -18.45
N PRO A 595 -18.05 8.39 -17.82
CA PRO A 595 -18.58 9.70 -18.16
C PRO A 595 -17.56 10.80 -17.79
N PRO A 596 -17.61 11.99 -18.42
CA PRO A 596 -16.90 13.15 -17.90
C PRO A 596 -17.35 13.45 -16.46
N PRO A 597 -16.47 14.00 -15.61
CA PRO A 597 -16.84 14.35 -14.24
C PRO A 597 -17.93 15.41 -14.20
N THR A 598 -18.77 15.38 -13.17
CA THR A 598 -19.91 16.31 -13.01
C THR A 598 -19.52 17.73 -12.59
N GLU A 599 -18.29 17.91 -12.09
CA GLU A 599 -17.72 19.22 -11.79
C GLU A 599 -16.59 19.58 -12.76
N SER A 600 -16.38 20.88 -13.01
CA SER A 600 -15.20 21.35 -13.71
C SER A 600 -13.95 21.12 -12.85
N LEU A 601 -13.05 20.24 -13.30
CA LEU A 601 -11.72 20.04 -12.72
C LEU A 601 -10.99 21.39 -12.54
N PRO A 602 -10.15 21.54 -11.50
CA PRO A 602 -9.33 22.74 -11.31
C PRO A 602 -8.49 23.00 -12.58
N PRO A 603 -8.41 24.27 -13.06
CA PRO A 603 -7.74 24.58 -14.31
C PRO A 603 -6.26 24.20 -14.22
N LYS A 604 -5.84 23.25 -15.07
CA LYS A 604 -4.48 22.71 -15.05
C LYS A 604 -3.46 23.84 -15.26
N GLY A 605 -2.65 24.08 -14.23
CA GLY A 605 -1.78 25.26 -14.15
C GLY A 605 -0.74 25.29 -15.26
N GLY A 606 -0.83 26.31 -16.12
CA GLY A 606 0.11 26.55 -17.22
C GLY A 606 -0.29 25.87 -18.53
N SER A 607 -1.03 26.60 -19.37
CA SER A 607 -1.32 26.22 -20.75
C SER A 607 -0.10 26.42 -21.67
N HIS A 608 0.99 25.70 -21.40
CA HIS A 608 2.05 25.47 -22.37
C HIS A 608 1.79 24.13 -23.05
N MET A 609 1.23 24.18 -24.27
CA MET A 609 1.32 23.05 -25.18
C MET A 609 2.81 22.72 -25.35
N ILE A 610 3.18 21.46 -25.12
CA ILE A 610 4.48 20.95 -25.53
C ILE A 610 4.45 20.86 -27.06
N GLU A 611 4.96 21.89 -27.72
CA GLU A 611 5.17 21.85 -29.17
C GLU A 611 6.04 20.63 -29.50
N ARG A 612 5.61 19.85 -30.50
CA ARG A 612 6.38 18.72 -31.00
C ARG A 612 7.58 19.22 -31.81
N THR A 613 8.67 19.56 -31.13
CA THR A 613 9.97 19.73 -31.80
C THR A 613 10.47 18.35 -32.26
N GLU A 614 10.46 18.12 -33.57
CA GLU A 614 10.95 16.88 -34.16
C GLU A 614 12.49 16.79 -34.05
N GLY A 615 12.99 15.61 -33.65
CA GLY A 615 14.40 15.25 -33.70
C GLY A 615 15.24 15.67 -32.47
N GLY A 616 15.61 14.69 -31.63
CA GLY A 616 16.58 14.91 -30.55
C GLY A 616 16.57 13.83 -29.47
N THR A 617 17.32 12.75 -29.65
CA THR A 617 17.48 11.71 -28.63
C THR A 617 18.43 12.15 -27.51
N HIS A 618 17.93 12.71 -26.41
CA HIS A 618 18.63 12.67 -25.12
C HIS A 618 17.69 12.42 -23.95
N ASN A 619 18.02 11.37 -23.18
CA ASN A 619 17.23 10.87 -22.07
C ASN A 619 17.58 11.62 -20.76
N ARG A 620 16.69 12.50 -20.29
CA ARG A 620 16.67 13.03 -18.91
C ARG A 620 15.40 13.85 -18.63
N ILE A 621 14.42 13.22 -17.98
CA ILE A 621 13.38 13.94 -17.22
C ILE A 621 13.26 13.25 -15.86
N PRO A 622 13.88 13.77 -14.79
CA PRO A 622 13.39 13.52 -13.45
C PRO A 622 11.99 14.13 -13.34
N TRP A 623 11.05 13.43 -12.71
CA TRP A 623 9.72 13.98 -12.44
C TRP A 623 9.85 15.25 -11.59
N LEU A 624 9.66 16.39 -12.24
CA LEU A 624 9.65 17.71 -11.61
C LEU A 624 8.19 18.07 -11.32
N PRO A 625 7.86 18.54 -10.11
CA PRO A 625 6.60 19.22 -9.87
C PRO A 625 6.46 20.45 -10.80
N PRO A 626 5.25 21.00 -10.96
CA PRO A 626 5.06 22.28 -11.63
C PRO A 626 6.05 23.35 -11.10
N PRO A 627 6.56 24.24 -11.95
CA PRO A 627 7.70 25.09 -11.63
C PRO A 627 7.48 26.10 -10.49
N GLY A 628 6.26 26.23 -9.97
CA GLY A 628 5.89 27.10 -8.85
C GLY A 628 6.84 26.99 -7.65
N GLY A 629 7.10 25.79 -7.14
CA GLY A 629 7.99 25.60 -5.98
C GLY A 629 9.43 26.12 -6.21
N ARG A 630 9.97 25.96 -7.42
CA ARG A 630 11.29 26.51 -7.79
C ARG A 630 11.23 28.03 -7.94
N ASN A 631 10.24 28.54 -8.66
CA ASN A 631 10.09 29.97 -8.92
C ASN A 631 9.90 30.78 -7.62
N ILE A 632 9.10 30.26 -6.69
CA ILE A 632 8.89 30.84 -5.36
C ILE A 632 10.19 30.84 -4.55
N ALA A 633 10.94 29.72 -4.53
CA ALA A 633 12.25 29.67 -3.87
C ALA A 633 13.23 30.70 -4.45
N GLU A 634 13.35 30.76 -5.78
CA GLU A 634 14.24 31.68 -6.50
C GLU A 634 13.92 33.15 -6.21
N GLN A 635 12.62 33.49 -6.13
CA GLN A 635 12.15 34.83 -5.78
C GLN A 635 12.50 35.20 -4.32
N LEU A 636 12.16 34.34 -3.35
CA LEU A 636 12.44 34.58 -1.93
C LEU A 636 13.96 34.68 -1.62
N LEU A 637 14.78 33.91 -2.34
CA LEU A 637 16.25 33.96 -2.24
C LEU A 637 16.83 35.24 -2.86
N ARG A 638 16.30 35.71 -3.99
CA ARG A 638 16.67 37.02 -4.57
C ARG A 638 16.26 38.19 -3.67
N GLU A 639 15.05 38.16 -3.13
CA GLU A 639 14.53 39.18 -2.21
C GLU A 639 15.40 39.27 -0.93
N THR A 640 16.00 38.15 -0.50
CA THR A 640 16.96 38.09 0.62
C THR A 640 18.45 38.20 0.22
N ARG A 641 18.74 38.55 -1.04
CA ARG A 641 20.10 38.75 -1.61
C ARG A 641 21.05 37.55 -1.42
N ARG A 642 20.52 36.33 -1.50
CA ARG A 642 21.32 35.09 -1.54
C ARG A 642 21.91 34.86 -2.93
N ASP A 643 23.03 34.16 -3.00
CA ASP A 643 23.38 33.50 -4.25
C ASP A 643 22.38 32.36 -4.54
N ILE A 644 22.14 32.13 -5.82
CA ILE A 644 21.25 31.11 -6.39
C ILE A 644 21.95 30.33 -7.52
N SER A 645 23.26 30.51 -7.71
CA SER A 645 24.05 29.80 -8.72
C SER A 645 24.01 28.28 -8.56
N ASP A 646 23.86 27.79 -7.32
CA ASP A 646 23.72 26.39 -6.92
C ASP A 646 22.25 25.97 -6.67
N LEU A 647 21.25 26.80 -7.05
CA LEU A 647 19.85 26.60 -6.67
C LEU A 647 19.27 25.26 -7.15
N THR A 648 19.07 24.37 -6.18
CA THR A 648 18.30 23.13 -6.32
C THR A 648 17.06 23.18 -5.43
N VAL A 649 15.94 22.73 -5.99
CA VAL A 649 14.65 22.66 -5.31
C VAL A 649 14.03 21.32 -5.64
N THR A 650 13.70 20.55 -4.61
CA THR A 650 13.08 19.22 -4.72
C THR A 650 11.99 19.11 -3.66
N PRO A 651 10.86 18.42 -3.91
CA PRO A 651 9.89 18.11 -2.85
C PRO A 651 10.59 17.52 -1.63
N LEU A 652 10.41 18.16 -0.48
CA LEU A 652 10.74 17.55 0.80
C LEU A 652 9.68 16.47 1.02
N ALA A 653 10.09 15.29 1.47
CA ALA A 653 9.34 14.04 1.33
C ALA A 653 8.04 13.95 2.17
N ALA A 654 7.03 14.77 1.84
CA ALA A 654 5.65 14.65 2.32
C ALA A 654 4.88 13.48 1.66
N VAL A 655 5.60 12.48 1.13
CA VAL A 655 5.09 11.47 0.18
C VAL A 655 4.05 10.53 0.82
N ASP A 656 4.04 10.44 2.14
CA ASP A 656 3.05 9.67 2.89
C ASP A 656 1.77 10.47 3.18
N SER A 657 1.70 11.76 2.87
CA SER A 657 0.53 12.61 3.13
C SER A 657 -0.33 12.77 1.88
N VAL A 658 -1.16 11.76 1.62
CA VAL A 658 -2.20 11.78 0.57
C VAL A 658 -3.05 13.06 0.62
N ILE A 659 -3.38 13.56 1.81
CA ILE A 659 -4.13 14.81 1.99
C ILE A 659 -3.33 15.99 1.41
N SER A 660 -2.05 16.12 1.76
CA SER A 660 -1.20 17.21 1.26
C SER A 660 -0.97 17.11 -0.25
N GLU A 661 -0.84 15.91 -0.79
CA GLU A 661 -0.71 15.64 -2.23
C GLU A 661 -1.99 16.01 -3.01
N LEU A 662 -3.15 15.61 -2.52
CA LEU A 662 -4.44 15.92 -3.14
C LEU A 662 -4.77 17.41 -3.09
N THR A 663 -4.50 18.08 -1.94
CA THR A 663 -4.65 19.54 -1.85
C THR A 663 -3.67 20.26 -2.76
N ALA A 664 -2.45 19.73 -2.95
CA ALA A 664 -1.48 20.26 -3.89
C ALA A 664 -1.90 20.08 -5.35
N TRP A 665 -2.38 18.90 -5.74
CA TRP A 665 -2.94 18.64 -7.07
C TRP A 665 -4.10 19.59 -7.39
N ARG A 666 -5.06 19.78 -6.47
CA ARG A 666 -6.13 20.77 -6.63
C ARG A 666 -5.59 22.20 -6.75
N SER A 667 -4.55 22.54 -6.00
CA SER A 667 -3.84 23.84 -6.07
C SER A 667 -2.87 23.97 -7.27
N GLY A 668 -3.06 23.19 -8.35
CA GLY A 668 -2.22 23.23 -9.55
C GLY A 668 -0.76 22.79 -9.35
N GLY A 669 -0.47 22.06 -8.27
CA GLY A 669 0.85 21.56 -7.89
C GLY A 669 1.84 22.62 -7.38
N ALA A 670 1.39 23.85 -7.11
CA ALA A 670 2.25 24.91 -6.60
C ALA A 670 2.56 24.81 -5.09
N THR A 671 1.72 24.11 -4.32
CA THR A 671 1.78 24.05 -2.86
C THR A 671 2.45 22.77 -2.36
N GLY A 672 3.10 22.81 -1.20
CA GLY A 672 3.76 21.65 -0.60
C GLY A 672 4.95 22.02 0.30
N LEU A 673 5.78 21.02 0.59
CA LEU A 673 7.05 21.16 1.29
C LEU A 673 8.20 20.91 0.31
N PHE A 674 9.23 21.76 0.30
CA PHE A 674 10.36 21.66 -0.63
C PHE A 674 11.70 21.83 0.12
N ASP A 675 12.63 20.92 -0.15
CA ASP A 675 14.04 21.00 0.23
C ASP A 675 14.71 21.92 -0.78
N VAL A 676 15.21 23.06 -0.29
CA VAL A 676 15.83 24.12 -1.09
C VAL A 676 17.28 24.25 -0.68
N ARG A 677 18.20 24.22 -1.65
CA ARG A 677 19.64 24.41 -1.41
C ARG A 677 20.16 25.49 -2.33
N ALA A 678 20.84 26.46 -1.74
CA ALA A 678 21.42 27.64 -2.38
C ALA A 678 22.41 28.31 -1.41
N ASP A 679 23.39 29.09 -1.90
CA ASP A 679 24.40 29.77 -1.07
C ASP A 679 25.17 28.79 -0.15
N GLY A 680 25.37 27.55 -0.63
CA GLY A 680 25.96 26.45 0.17
C GLY A 680 25.14 26.02 1.40
N ARG A 681 23.90 26.49 1.52
CA ARG A 681 22.99 26.26 2.67
C ARG A 681 21.81 25.38 2.28
N ARG A 682 21.07 24.93 3.29
CA ARG A 682 19.82 24.18 3.16
C ARG A 682 18.69 24.89 3.88
N TYR A 683 17.51 24.87 3.27
CA TYR A 683 16.30 25.54 3.72
C TYR A 683 15.09 24.62 3.53
N VAL A 684 14.00 24.93 4.23
CA VAL A 684 12.69 24.31 3.99
C VAL A 684 11.73 25.38 3.50
N LEU A 685 11.31 25.29 2.24
CA LEU A 685 10.21 26.09 1.72
C LEU A 685 8.88 25.37 2.00
N LYS A 686 7.98 26.01 2.75
CA LYS A 686 6.56 25.66 2.75
C LYS A 686 5.82 26.58 1.78
N VAL A 687 4.94 26.02 0.97
CA VAL A 687 3.92 26.78 0.22
C VAL A 687 2.56 26.20 0.61
N LYS A 688 1.70 27.03 1.20
CA LYS A 688 0.41 26.63 1.79
C LYS A 688 -0.74 26.84 0.80
N PRO A 689 -1.71 25.92 0.72
CA PRO A 689 -2.90 26.06 -0.12
C PRO A 689 -3.90 27.04 0.48
N HIS A 690 -4.81 27.57 -0.34
CA HIS A 690 -5.92 28.38 0.17
C HIS A 690 -6.85 27.53 1.07
N ALA A 691 -7.55 28.18 1.99
CA ALA A 691 -8.42 27.50 2.96
C ALA A 691 -9.52 26.67 2.28
N ASP A 692 -10.04 27.13 1.14
CA ASP A 692 -11.07 26.41 0.38
C ASP A 692 -10.59 25.05 -0.15
N GLU A 693 -9.34 24.91 -0.60
CA GLU A 693 -8.85 23.62 -1.10
C GLU A 693 -8.65 22.63 0.05
N ALA A 694 -8.14 23.11 1.19
CA ALA A 694 -8.05 22.30 2.40
C ALA A 694 -9.44 21.89 2.93
N HIS A 695 -10.43 22.77 2.83
CA HIS A 695 -11.81 22.50 3.19
C HIS A 695 -12.50 21.53 2.21
N ALA A 696 -12.27 21.65 0.90
CA ALA A 696 -12.78 20.73 -0.11
C ALA A 696 -12.23 19.31 0.05
N VAL A 697 -10.92 19.17 0.32
CA VAL A 697 -10.32 17.87 0.66
C VAL A 697 -10.87 17.33 1.98
N GLY A 698 -11.08 18.19 2.98
CA GLY A 698 -11.76 17.85 4.23
C GLY A 698 -13.20 17.36 4.07
N LEU A 699 -13.98 17.98 3.19
CA LEU A 699 -15.37 17.61 2.90
C LEU A 699 -15.44 16.29 2.11
N ALA A 700 -14.53 16.08 1.15
CA ALA A 700 -14.42 14.80 0.45
C ALA A 700 -14.03 13.65 1.39
N LEU A 701 -13.15 13.90 2.37
CA LEU A 701 -12.83 12.95 3.45
C LEU A 701 -14.06 12.62 4.31
N ALA A 702 -14.81 13.65 4.75
CA ALA A 702 -16.04 13.47 5.52
C ALA A 702 -17.07 12.62 4.76
N GLY A 703 -17.25 12.85 3.45
CA GLY A 703 -18.10 12.05 2.57
C GLY A 703 -17.66 10.60 2.32
N MET A 704 -16.46 10.19 2.77
CA MET A 704 -16.05 8.79 2.81
C MET A 704 -16.23 8.12 4.18
N CYS A 705 -16.65 8.88 5.18
CA CYS A 705 -16.98 8.41 6.52
C CYS A 705 -18.51 8.24 6.68
N GLY A 706 -19.30 9.13 6.10
CA GLY A 706 -20.76 9.00 6.02
C GLY A 706 -21.43 10.30 5.55
N LYS A 707 -22.69 10.21 5.12
CA LYS A 707 -23.43 11.41 4.67
C LYS A 707 -23.59 12.43 5.80
N ASP A 708 -24.05 12.00 6.97
CA ASP A 708 -24.34 12.90 8.08
C ASP A 708 -23.09 13.69 8.55
N LEU A 709 -21.90 13.08 8.39
CA LEU A 709 -20.63 13.75 8.62
C LEU A 709 -20.23 14.69 7.47
N ALA A 710 -20.56 14.39 6.21
CA ALA A 710 -20.40 15.34 5.11
C ALA A 710 -21.27 16.60 5.30
N ASP A 711 -22.58 16.41 5.51
CA ASP A 711 -23.56 17.50 5.69
C ASP A 711 -23.18 18.40 6.91
N ALA A 712 -22.71 17.79 8.00
CA ALA A 712 -22.22 18.52 9.17
C ALA A 712 -20.83 19.16 8.97
N TYR A 713 -19.96 18.58 8.14
CA TYR A 713 -18.64 19.14 7.80
C TYR A 713 -18.78 20.33 6.83
N GLU A 714 -19.72 20.30 5.88
CA GLU A 714 -20.06 21.47 5.07
C GLU A 714 -20.57 22.61 5.96
N SER A 715 -21.49 22.31 6.87
CA SER A 715 -22.11 23.29 7.78
C SER A 715 -21.15 23.91 8.81
N HIS A 716 -20.13 23.16 9.27
CA HIS A 716 -19.31 23.57 10.42
C HIS A 716 -17.79 23.36 10.27
N GLY A 717 -17.32 22.63 9.26
CA GLY A 717 -15.93 22.15 9.14
C GLY A 717 -14.87 23.25 9.06
N ARG A 718 -15.21 24.44 8.56
CA ARG A 718 -14.32 25.63 8.61
C ARG A 718 -13.95 26.03 10.06
N GLY A 719 -14.79 25.69 11.04
CA GLY A 719 -14.52 25.85 12.48
C GLY A 719 -13.49 24.88 13.07
N LEU A 720 -12.98 23.90 12.31
CA LEU A 720 -11.90 23.00 12.74
C LEU A 720 -10.52 23.69 12.80
N GLY A 721 -10.41 24.91 12.27
CA GLY A 721 -9.23 25.77 12.39
C GLY A 721 -8.39 25.91 11.13
N LEU A 722 -8.67 25.17 10.05
CA LEU A 722 -7.94 25.33 8.77
C LEU A 722 -8.23 26.67 8.07
N GLU A 723 -9.38 27.29 8.39
CA GLU A 723 -9.76 28.62 7.91
C GLU A 723 -8.71 29.68 8.28
N GLY A 724 -8.22 30.43 7.29
CA GLY A 724 -7.11 31.39 7.45
C GLY A 724 -5.72 30.78 7.78
N GLY A 725 -5.56 29.46 7.80
CA GLY A 725 -4.30 28.79 8.20
C GLY A 725 -3.08 29.16 7.35
N HIS A 726 -3.31 29.49 6.08
CA HIS A 726 -2.29 29.91 5.11
C HIS A 726 -1.75 31.33 5.35
N GLU A 727 -2.56 32.26 5.87
CA GLU A 727 -2.09 33.55 6.38
C GLU A 727 -1.40 33.38 7.74
N ARG A 728 -2.00 32.56 8.61
CA ARG A 728 -1.65 32.41 10.02
C ARG A 728 -0.21 31.98 10.25
N GLU A 729 0.25 30.90 9.63
CA GLU A 729 1.61 30.41 9.87
C GLU A 729 2.67 31.43 9.40
N LEU A 730 2.42 32.11 8.26
CA LEU A 730 3.29 33.18 7.75
C LEU A 730 3.32 34.39 8.69
N ALA A 731 2.16 34.85 9.16
CA ALA A 731 2.06 35.97 10.09
C ALA A 731 2.76 35.66 11.42
N LEU A 732 2.58 34.46 11.97
CA LEU A 732 3.26 34.03 13.19
C LEU A 732 4.78 33.99 13.05
N TYR A 733 5.32 33.51 11.92
CA TYR A 733 6.76 33.57 11.68
C TYR A 733 7.32 34.99 11.51
N ARG A 734 6.56 35.88 10.85
CA ARG A 734 6.94 37.28 10.63
C ARG A 734 6.90 38.10 11.93
N ASP A 735 5.82 37.97 12.69
CA ASP A 735 5.44 38.84 13.80
C ASP A 735 5.84 38.28 15.19
N ALA A 736 6.43 37.08 15.24
CA ALA A 736 7.11 36.55 16.41
C ALA A 736 8.23 37.48 16.87
N ASP A 737 8.33 37.72 18.18
CA ASP A 737 9.41 38.50 18.81
C ASP A 737 10.66 37.65 19.12
N VAL A 738 11.66 38.26 19.75
CA VAL A 738 12.94 37.63 20.10
C VAL A 738 12.81 36.42 21.04
N VAL A 739 11.74 36.33 21.84
CA VAL A 739 11.50 35.21 22.75
C VAL A 739 10.74 34.10 22.03
N ALA A 740 9.69 34.42 21.27
CA ALA A 740 8.98 33.43 20.44
C ALA A 740 9.92 32.76 19.41
N ARG A 741 10.77 33.55 18.73
CA ARG A 741 11.81 33.06 17.79
C ARG A 741 12.86 32.13 18.41
N ARG A 742 12.95 32.01 19.75
CA ARG A 742 13.81 31.02 20.42
C ARG A 742 13.27 29.59 20.30
N TYR A 743 11.95 29.46 20.14
CA TYR A 743 11.21 28.19 20.18
C TYR A 743 10.50 27.85 18.86
N MET A 744 10.89 28.51 17.77
CA MET A 744 10.37 28.34 16.41
C MET A 744 11.54 28.25 15.42
N PRO A 745 11.37 27.63 14.24
CA PRO A 745 12.35 27.75 13.16
C PRO A 745 12.54 29.22 12.73
N HIS A 746 13.76 29.62 12.41
CA HIS A 746 14.06 30.92 11.84
C HIS A 746 13.49 31.04 10.43
N ALA A 747 12.47 31.89 10.24
CA ALA A 747 11.99 32.27 8.92
C ALA A 747 12.97 33.24 8.24
N VAL A 748 13.45 32.84 7.07
CA VAL A 748 14.38 33.59 6.21
C VAL A 748 13.61 34.60 5.35
N ALA A 749 12.44 34.19 4.84
CA ALA A 749 11.53 35.05 4.08
C ALA A 749 10.08 34.51 4.14
N THR A 750 9.10 35.40 3.94
CA THR A 750 7.67 35.08 3.84
C THR A 750 7.05 35.87 2.69
N ARG A 751 6.17 35.25 1.91
CA ARG A 751 5.39 35.90 0.85
C ARG A 751 3.92 35.52 0.98
N ALA A 752 3.03 36.52 0.99
CA ALA A 752 1.60 36.34 0.79
C ALA A 752 1.20 37.19 -0.42
N ASP A 753 0.57 36.57 -1.41
CA ASP A 753 0.20 37.18 -2.68
C ASP A 753 -1.18 36.64 -3.08
N GLU A 754 -2.24 37.36 -2.69
CA GLU A 754 -3.63 36.98 -2.94
C GLU A 754 -3.91 36.83 -4.45
N SER A 755 -3.32 37.72 -5.25
CA SER A 755 -3.54 37.76 -6.70
C SER A 755 -2.99 36.54 -7.42
N ALA A 756 -1.86 36.00 -6.94
CA ALA A 756 -1.27 34.77 -7.42
C ALA A 756 -1.74 33.52 -6.65
N ARG A 757 -2.50 33.69 -5.56
CA ARG A 757 -2.84 32.66 -4.56
C ARG A 757 -1.61 31.92 -4.02
N ILE A 758 -0.56 32.68 -3.68
CA ILE A 758 0.72 32.17 -3.15
C ILE A 758 0.89 32.61 -1.69
N TRP A 759 0.90 31.64 -0.77
CA TRP A 759 1.31 31.82 0.63
C TRP A 759 2.52 30.93 0.90
N ALA A 760 3.70 31.53 1.04
CA ALA A 760 4.97 30.82 1.17
C ALA A 760 5.81 31.31 2.36
N VAL A 761 6.53 30.40 3.00
CA VAL A 761 7.55 30.70 4.01
C VAL A 761 8.80 29.84 3.79
N LEU A 762 9.96 30.50 3.71
CA LEU A 762 11.28 29.88 3.61
C LEU A 762 11.91 29.84 5.01
N LEU A 763 12.08 28.65 5.57
CA LEU A 763 12.61 28.40 6.92
C LEU A 763 14.06 27.92 6.87
N GLU A 764 14.80 28.09 7.97
CA GLU A 764 16.05 27.36 8.20
C GLU A 764 15.82 25.84 8.13
N TYR A 765 16.79 25.09 7.58
CA TYR A 765 16.81 23.65 7.78
C TYR A 765 17.43 23.33 9.14
N ILE A 766 16.66 22.74 10.06
CA ILE A 766 17.12 22.42 11.42
C ILE A 766 17.99 21.15 11.40
N SER A 767 19.29 21.31 11.17
CA SER A 767 20.24 20.20 11.06
C SER A 767 20.64 19.55 12.39
N ASP A 768 20.38 20.22 13.51
CA ASP A 768 20.82 19.83 14.86
C ASP A 768 19.71 19.23 15.74
N ALA A 769 18.50 19.07 15.21
CA ALA A 769 17.33 18.63 15.98
C ALA A 769 17.34 17.14 16.37
N THR A 770 16.83 16.86 17.56
CA THR A 770 16.45 15.50 18.01
C THR A 770 14.91 15.37 18.11
N LEU A 771 14.44 14.12 18.14
CA LEU A 771 13.02 13.74 18.27
C LEU A 771 12.08 14.19 17.15
N VAL A 772 12.61 14.61 15.99
CA VAL A 772 11.83 14.91 14.79
C VAL A 772 10.98 13.69 14.39
N ASP A 773 9.67 13.90 14.21
CA ASP A 773 8.65 12.92 13.86
C ASP A 773 8.73 11.61 14.67
N THR A 774 8.55 11.74 15.99
CA THR A 774 8.60 10.62 16.96
C THR A 774 7.21 10.15 17.40
N VAL A 775 6.16 10.40 16.60
CA VAL A 775 4.76 10.17 16.99
C VAL A 775 4.43 8.69 17.29
N ASP A 776 5.03 7.76 16.55
CA ASP A 776 4.98 6.31 16.80
C ASP A 776 6.13 5.79 17.69
N ARG A 777 7.06 6.68 18.11
CA ARG A 777 8.28 6.35 18.87
C ARG A 777 8.32 7.04 20.25
N PRO A 778 7.27 6.93 21.09
CA PRO A 778 7.19 7.61 22.40
C PRO A 778 8.28 7.15 23.39
N GLY A 779 8.90 5.99 23.18
CA GLY A 779 10.01 5.50 24.02
C GLY A 779 11.26 6.38 23.98
N GLU A 780 11.41 7.26 22.98
CA GLU A 780 12.52 8.22 22.87
C GLU A 780 12.32 9.47 23.75
N TRP A 781 11.12 9.66 24.30
CA TRP A 781 10.77 10.79 25.16
C TRP A 781 11.17 10.55 26.62
N THR A 782 12.45 10.80 26.91
CA THR A 782 13.01 10.81 28.27
C THR A 782 12.31 11.87 29.15
N ARG A 783 12.48 11.77 30.47
CA ARG A 783 11.99 12.81 31.39
C ARG A 783 12.54 14.19 31.02
N GLU A 784 13.83 14.29 30.69
CA GLU A 784 14.48 15.56 30.34
C GLU A 784 13.94 16.14 29.02
N HIS A 785 13.62 15.29 28.05
CA HIS A 785 12.98 15.69 26.80
C HIS A 785 11.57 16.26 27.03
N ILE A 786 10.77 15.60 27.88
CA ILE A 786 9.42 16.03 28.24
C ILE A 786 9.45 17.33 29.07
N ASP A 787 10.34 17.39 30.07
CA ASP A 787 10.51 18.57 30.94
C ASP A 787 10.99 19.80 30.14
N ALA A 788 11.91 19.62 29.17
CA ALA A 788 12.37 20.69 28.28
C ALA A 788 11.30 21.17 27.29
N ALA A 789 10.43 20.27 26.82
CA ALA A 789 9.27 20.64 26.01
C ALA A 789 8.25 21.44 26.84
N ILE A 790 7.95 20.99 28.07
CA ILE A 790 7.05 21.68 29.01
C ILE A 790 7.51 23.12 29.31
N ASP A 791 8.80 23.30 29.62
CA ASP A 791 9.36 24.64 29.86
C ASP A 791 9.28 25.54 28.61
N GLY A 792 9.44 24.95 27.42
CA GLY A 792 9.32 25.66 26.14
C GLY A 792 7.89 26.07 25.78
N MET A 793 6.91 25.18 26.00
CA MET A 793 5.49 25.46 25.81
C MET A 793 5.06 26.61 26.71
N ALA A 794 5.35 26.50 28.01
CA ALA A 794 5.00 27.52 28.99
C ALA A 794 5.65 28.88 28.71
N ALA A 795 6.87 28.91 28.16
CA ALA A 795 7.54 30.13 27.72
C ALA A 795 6.89 30.75 26.46
N LEU A 796 6.55 29.95 25.45
CA LEU A 796 5.81 30.40 24.26
C LEU A 796 4.43 30.98 24.64
N HIS A 797 3.68 30.28 25.50
CA HIS A 797 2.39 30.73 25.98
C HIS A 797 2.50 32.01 26.81
N ALA A 798 3.54 32.17 27.62
CA ALA A 798 3.76 33.38 28.41
C ALA A 798 3.97 34.62 27.53
N VAL A 799 4.72 34.49 26.44
CA VAL A 799 4.95 35.56 25.46
C VAL A 799 3.64 35.98 24.79
N TRP A 800 2.90 35.02 24.24
CA TRP A 800 1.67 35.32 23.51
C TRP A 800 0.50 35.72 24.41
N HIS A 801 0.47 35.32 25.68
CA HIS A 801 -0.45 35.88 26.67
C HIS A 801 -0.25 37.40 26.85
N GLY A 802 1.01 37.85 26.94
CA GLY A 802 1.35 39.29 27.02
C GLY A 802 0.99 40.09 25.76
N ARG A 803 0.68 39.41 24.64
CA ARG A 803 0.32 40.00 23.34
C ARG A 803 -1.10 39.62 22.89
N ILE A 804 -1.96 39.16 23.81
CA ILE A 804 -3.29 38.60 23.48
C ILE A 804 -4.21 39.57 22.73
N ASP A 805 -4.12 40.86 23.03
CA ASP A 805 -4.91 41.88 22.33
C ASP A 805 -4.38 42.25 20.94
N GLU A 806 -3.10 41.96 20.64
CA GLU A 806 -2.60 41.99 19.26
C GLU A 806 -3.24 40.86 18.45
N LEU A 807 -3.25 39.64 19.00
CA LEU A 807 -3.85 38.45 18.38
C LEU A 807 -5.34 38.65 18.10
N ARG A 808 -6.09 39.20 19.06
CA ARG A 808 -7.54 39.51 18.91
C ARG A 808 -7.86 40.49 17.76
N ARG A 809 -6.88 41.28 17.28
CA ARG A 809 -7.04 42.19 16.13
C ARG A 809 -6.70 41.54 14.78
N GLN A 810 -6.16 40.32 14.76
CA GLN A 810 -5.73 39.63 13.55
C GLN A 810 -6.90 38.88 12.90
N ARG A 811 -7.17 39.17 11.61
CA ARG A 811 -8.21 38.45 10.85
C ARG A 811 -7.93 36.95 10.75
N TRP A 812 -6.66 36.58 10.54
CA TRP A 812 -6.20 35.19 10.43
C TRP A 812 -6.32 34.36 11.72
N ILE A 813 -6.64 34.94 12.88
CA ILE A 813 -7.02 34.12 14.07
C ILE A 813 -8.36 33.42 13.84
N GLY A 814 -9.23 33.97 12.98
CA GLY A 814 -10.49 33.35 12.59
C GLY A 814 -11.44 33.13 13.77
N GLN A 815 -12.06 31.95 13.82
CA GLN A 815 -13.08 31.63 14.81
C GLN A 815 -12.46 31.02 16.09
N VAL A 816 -12.32 31.84 17.13
CA VAL A 816 -11.86 31.39 18.45
C VAL A 816 -12.85 30.38 19.05
N ARG A 817 -12.31 29.28 19.57
CA ARG A 817 -13.07 28.20 20.22
C ARG A 817 -13.49 28.63 21.62
N THR A 818 -14.67 29.24 21.73
CA THR A 818 -15.35 29.52 23.02
C THR A 818 -16.33 28.40 23.37
N THR A 819 -16.82 28.33 24.61
CA THR A 819 -17.92 27.41 24.98
C THR A 819 -19.14 27.59 24.06
N ALA A 820 -19.49 28.82 23.70
CA ALA A 820 -20.59 29.10 22.78
C ALA A 820 -20.32 28.53 21.37
N ARG A 821 -19.09 28.68 20.84
CA ARG A 821 -18.73 28.10 19.53
C ARG A 821 -18.74 26.57 19.57
N MET A 822 -18.17 25.97 20.62
CA MET A 822 -18.19 24.52 20.82
C MET A 822 -19.62 23.97 20.84
N LYS A 823 -20.55 24.61 21.57
CA LYS A 823 -21.99 24.23 21.54
C LYS A 823 -22.60 24.40 20.15
N SER A 824 -22.29 25.48 19.42
CA SER A 824 -22.83 25.71 18.07
C SER A 824 -22.35 24.71 17.01
N MET A 825 -21.30 23.94 17.29
CA MET A 825 -20.73 22.92 16.41
C MET A 825 -21.09 21.48 16.84
N ALA A 826 -21.99 21.32 17.83
CA ALA A 826 -22.44 20.01 18.32
C ALA A 826 -22.91 19.02 17.22
N PRO A 827 -23.55 19.42 16.10
CA PRO A 827 -23.87 18.49 15.02
C PRO A 827 -22.63 17.83 14.41
N LEU A 828 -21.58 18.61 14.12
CA LEU A 828 -20.31 18.08 13.62
C LEU A 828 -19.59 17.22 14.65
N TRP A 829 -19.63 17.61 15.93
CA TRP A 829 -19.05 16.80 17.00
C TRP A 829 -19.74 15.44 17.14
N ARG A 830 -21.08 15.36 17.01
CA ARG A 830 -21.81 14.08 17.01
C ARG A 830 -21.40 13.24 15.80
N ALA A 831 -21.51 13.75 14.58
CA ALA A 831 -21.18 12.97 13.39
C ALA A 831 -19.70 12.49 13.36
N LEU A 832 -18.77 13.28 13.91
CA LEU A 832 -17.38 12.86 14.14
C LEU A 832 -17.27 11.75 15.21
N ALA A 833 -18.07 11.82 16.27
CA ALA A 833 -18.16 10.78 17.30
C ALA A 833 -18.80 9.49 16.78
N ASP A 834 -19.89 9.57 16.00
CA ASP A 834 -20.57 8.41 15.40
C ASP A 834 -19.60 7.60 14.52
N HIS A 835 -18.76 8.27 13.72
CA HIS A 835 -17.69 7.65 12.93
C HIS A 835 -16.52 7.13 13.80
N ALA A 836 -16.12 7.87 14.83
CA ALA A 836 -14.96 7.50 15.67
C ALA A 836 -15.26 6.37 16.67
N SER A 837 -16.48 6.30 17.18
CA SER A 837 -16.89 5.47 18.33
C SER A 837 -16.61 3.97 18.15
N PRO A 838 -16.92 3.32 17.00
CA PRO A 838 -16.59 1.90 16.78
C PRO A 838 -15.10 1.61 16.89
N MET A 839 -14.24 2.48 16.34
CA MET A 839 -12.79 2.35 16.46
C MET A 839 -12.31 2.60 17.89
N PHE A 840 -12.89 3.59 18.56
CA PHE A 840 -12.48 4.01 19.91
C PHE A 840 -12.83 2.97 20.97
N SER A 841 -14.01 2.36 20.89
CA SER A 841 -14.37 1.20 21.71
C SER A 841 -13.43 0.02 21.44
N ALA A 842 -13.10 -0.29 20.17
CA ALA A 842 -12.20 -1.38 19.84
C ALA A 842 -10.74 -1.17 20.30
N TRP A 843 -10.26 0.08 20.39
CA TRP A 843 -8.87 0.38 20.74
C TRP A 843 -8.61 0.62 22.23
N ALA A 844 -9.63 1.04 22.99
CA ALA A 844 -9.48 1.43 24.40
C ALA A 844 -10.54 0.84 25.35
N ASN A 845 -11.49 0.04 24.86
CA ASN A 845 -12.67 -0.42 25.60
C ASN A 845 -13.55 0.73 26.14
N ASN A 846 -13.52 1.90 25.48
CA ASN A 846 -14.37 3.03 25.81
C ASN A 846 -15.85 2.69 25.60
N SER A 847 -16.73 3.20 26.46
CA SER A 847 -18.18 3.19 26.20
C SER A 847 -18.49 3.97 24.92
N PRO A 848 -19.29 3.44 23.98
CA PRO A 848 -19.69 4.16 22.76
C PRO A 848 -20.36 5.51 23.04
N ALA A 849 -21.05 5.64 24.18
CA ALA A 849 -21.73 6.87 24.60
C ALA A 849 -20.77 7.98 25.06
N LEU A 850 -19.53 7.67 25.45
CA LEU A 850 -18.63 8.61 26.15
C LEU A 850 -18.41 9.93 25.39
N GLN A 851 -18.29 9.88 24.07
CA GLN A 851 -18.13 11.09 23.26
C GLN A 851 -19.42 11.93 23.24
N HIS A 852 -20.59 11.30 23.12
CA HIS A 852 -21.90 11.98 23.14
C HIS A 852 -22.17 12.58 24.52
N ASP A 853 -21.92 11.83 25.60
CA ASP A 853 -22.00 12.31 26.99
C ASP A 853 -21.11 13.54 27.26
N LEU A 854 -19.97 13.66 26.56
CA LEU A 854 -19.08 14.82 26.64
C LEU A 854 -19.55 15.99 25.76
N ILE A 855 -20.15 15.71 24.60
CA ILE A 855 -20.73 16.71 23.69
C ILE A 855 -21.95 17.37 24.33
N ASP A 856 -22.85 16.59 24.93
CA ASP A 856 -24.03 17.09 25.63
C ASP A 856 -23.64 17.98 26.83
N ARG A 857 -22.58 17.61 27.55
CA ARG A 857 -22.05 18.33 28.70
C ARG A 857 -20.99 19.39 28.38
N ILE A 858 -20.84 19.83 27.11
CA ILE A 858 -19.95 20.95 26.74
C ILE A 858 -20.21 22.18 27.63
N ALA A 859 -21.46 22.44 28.01
CA ALA A 859 -21.81 23.57 28.88
C ALA A 859 -21.17 23.51 30.27
N ASP A 860 -20.83 22.32 30.77
CA ASP A 860 -20.40 22.09 32.15
C ASP A 860 -18.87 22.18 32.26
N TRP A 861 -18.15 21.44 31.39
CA TRP A 861 -16.69 21.33 31.45
C TRP A 861 -15.98 22.44 30.65
N ARG A 862 -16.52 22.87 29.51
CA ARG A 862 -15.81 23.79 28.60
C ARG A 862 -15.54 25.19 29.16
N PRO A 863 -16.41 25.78 30.03
CA PRO A 863 -16.10 27.04 30.70
C PRO A 863 -14.84 27.05 31.57
N ALA A 864 -14.30 25.88 31.95
CA ALA A 864 -13.02 25.81 32.66
C ALA A 864 -11.84 26.26 31.78
N LEU A 865 -11.91 26.10 30.45
CA LEU A 865 -10.90 26.62 29.52
C LEU A 865 -11.08 28.12 29.27
N ASP A 866 -12.31 28.59 29.08
CA ASP A 866 -12.59 30.02 28.83
C ASP A 866 -12.19 30.92 30.02
N ARG A 867 -12.18 30.38 31.25
CA ARG A 867 -11.74 31.09 32.47
C ARG A 867 -10.24 31.11 32.71
N MET A 868 -9.43 30.37 31.95
CA MET A 868 -7.96 30.44 32.08
C MET A 868 -7.39 31.69 31.39
N PRO A 869 -6.17 32.15 31.74
CA PRO A 869 -5.46 33.15 30.96
C PRO A 869 -5.30 32.67 29.52
N GLN A 870 -5.81 33.46 28.57
CA GLN A 870 -5.81 33.11 27.16
C GLN A 870 -4.48 33.49 26.49
N THR A 871 -4.00 32.64 25.60
CA THR A 871 -2.76 32.79 24.82
C THR A 871 -2.99 32.35 23.37
N LEU A 872 -2.05 32.59 22.48
CA LEU A 872 -1.87 31.69 21.33
C LEU A 872 -1.54 30.29 21.86
N ILE A 873 -2.33 29.30 21.44
CA ILE A 873 -2.02 27.87 21.52
C ILE A 873 -1.73 27.34 20.11
N HIS A 874 -0.90 26.32 19.99
CA HIS A 874 -0.59 25.67 18.71
C HIS A 874 -1.76 24.79 18.24
N ASN A 875 -2.52 24.19 19.17
CA ASN A 875 -3.80 23.50 18.90
C ASN A 875 -3.67 22.27 17.96
N ASP A 876 -2.44 21.79 17.79
CA ASP A 876 -2.01 20.46 17.32
C ASP A 876 -0.59 20.13 17.84
N LEU A 877 -0.30 20.39 19.13
CA LEU A 877 1.09 20.33 19.65
C LEU A 877 1.54 18.91 20.03
N ASN A 878 1.81 18.11 19.02
CA ASN A 878 2.25 16.72 19.15
C ASN A 878 3.65 16.49 18.49
N PRO A 879 4.30 15.32 18.67
CA PRO A 879 5.65 15.03 18.16
C PRO A 879 5.87 15.03 16.63
N ARG A 880 4.81 15.24 15.82
CA ARG A 880 4.94 15.55 14.38
C ARG A 880 5.32 17.02 14.14
N ASN A 881 4.88 17.92 15.01
CA ASN A 881 4.88 19.38 14.83
C ASN A 881 5.91 20.10 15.72
N LEU A 882 6.80 19.34 16.36
CA LEU A 882 7.85 19.86 17.24
C LEU A 882 9.09 18.97 17.22
N CYS A 883 10.22 19.55 17.61
CA CYS A 883 11.48 18.84 17.86
C CYS A 883 12.23 19.52 19.03
N LEU A 884 13.38 18.95 19.43
CA LEU A 884 14.26 19.55 20.43
C LEU A 884 15.60 19.95 19.80
N ARG A 885 16.06 21.18 20.05
CA ARG A 885 17.37 21.69 19.61
C ARG A 885 18.38 21.73 20.78
N PRO A 886 19.63 21.29 20.60
CA PRO A 886 20.67 21.41 21.60
C PRO A 886 21.21 22.85 21.68
N ARG A 887 21.09 23.50 22.85
CA ARG A 887 21.62 24.86 23.05
C ARG A 887 22.20 25.02 24.45
N GLY A 888 23.51 25.21 24.54
CA GLY A 888 24.22 25.38 25.83
C GLY A 888 24.14 24.15 26.74
N GLY A 889 24.22 22.94 26.17
CA GLY A 889 24.13 21.68 26.91
C GLY A 889 22.73 21.31 27.40
N ARG A 890 21.67 21.99 26.92
CA ARG A 890 20.26 21.67 27.21
C ARG A 890 19.45 21.53 25.93
N SER A 891 18.45 20.66 25.96
CA SER A 891 17.41 20.60 24.94
C SER A 891 16.46 21.80 25.07
N ILE A 892 16.00 22.35 23.95
CA ILE A 892 15.01 23.43 23.88
C ILE A 892 13.96 23.08 22.82
N LEU A 893 12.68 23.26 23.14
CA LEU A 893 11.56 23.11 22.21
C LEU A 893 11.76 23.95 20.94
N CYS A 894 11.45 23.37 19.78
CA CYS A 894 11.28 24.09 18.52
C CYS A 894 10.01 23.57 17.82
N ALA A 895 8.96 24.39 17.79
CA ALA A 895 7.64 24.06 17.28
C ALA A 895 7.32 24.74 15.94
N PHE A 896 6.61 24.04 15.06
CA PHE A 896 6.41 24.39 13.65
C PHE A 896 5.08 23.84 13.12
N ASP A 897 4.65 24.25 11.93
CA ASP A 897 3.32 23.91 11.36
C ASP A 897 2.17 24.54 12.16
N TRP A 898 2.30 25.85 12.38
CA TRP A 898 1.36 26.70 13.14
C TRP A 898 0.01 26.95 12.44
N GLU A 899 -0.34 26.14 11.43
CA GLU A 899 -1.54 26.35 10.61
C GLU A 899 -2.85 26.19 11.40
N LEU A 900 -2.88 25.38 12.47
CA LEU A 900 -4.06 25.17 13.32
C LEU A 900 -4.10 26.05 14.58
N ALA A 901 -3.10 26.93 14.77
CA ALA A 901 -2.96 27.75 15.97
C ALA A 901 -4.15 28.70 16.18
N THR A 902 -4.50 28.97 17.44
CA THR A 902 -5.65 29.83 17.77
C THR A 902 -5.52 30.43 19.17
N ILE A 903 -6.48 31.26 19.57
CA ILE A 903 -6.58 31.73 20.95
C ILE A 903 -7.21 30.63 21.82
N GLY A 904 -6.58 30.30 22.94
CA GLY A 904 -7.09 29.31 23.89
C GLY A 904 -6.33 29.28 25.21
N ALA A 905 -6.69 28.32 26.06
CA ALA A 905 -6.02 28.09 27.34
C ALA A 905 -4.72 27.29 27.14
N PRO A 906 -3.58 27.70 27.73
CA PRO A 906 -2.26 27.07 27.52
C PRO A 906 -2.22 25.57 27.86
N VAL A 907 -3.06 25.15 28.82
CA VAL A 907 -3.22 23.76 29.24
C VAL A 907 -3.69 22.82 28.12
N ARG A 908 -4.28 23.36 27.04
CA ARG A 908 -4.79 22.57 25.91
C ARG A 908 -3.68 21.93 25.08
N ASP A 909 -2.59 22.66 24.84
CA ASP A 909 -1.39 22.12 24.17
C ASP A 909 -0.70 21.08 25.07
N LEU A 910 -0.60 21.34 26.39
CA LEU A 910 -0.02 20.42 27.36
C LEU A 910 -0.77 19.07 27.40
N ALA A 911 -2.10 19.08 27.40
CA ALA A 911 -2.91 17.87 27.41
C ALA A 911 -2.65 17.00 26.17
N GLU A 912 -2.54 17.62 24.99
CA GLU A 912 -2.23 16.92 23.74
C GLU A 912 -0.81 16.36 23.74
N PHE A 913 0.18 17.19 24.05
CA PHE A 913 1.57 16.75 24.15
C PHE A 913 1.73 15.54 25.07
N LEU A 914 1.13 15.57 26.27
CA LEU A 914 1.20 14.46 27.23
C LEU A 914 0.44 13.21 26.76
N CYS A 915 -0.73 13.33 26.12
CA CYS A 915 -1.40 12.20 25.48
C CYS A 915 -0.53 11.54 24.40
N PHE A 916 0.27 12.31 23.68
CA PHE A 916 1.13 11.79 22.63
C PHE A 916 2.47 11.21 23.13
N VAL A 917 3.14 11.80 24.13
CA VAL A 917 4.46 11.30 24.59
C VAL A 917 4.42 10.30 25.73
N LEU A 918 3.34 10.24 26.53
CA LEU A 918 3.26 9.34 27.68
C LEU A 918 2.77 7.93 27.29
N PRO A 919 3.25 6.86 27.98
CA PRO A 919 2.69 5.53 27.87
C PRO A 919 1.33 5.43 28.60
N PRO A 920 0.41 4.54 28.19
CA PRO A 920 -0.88 4.37 28.86
C PRO A 920 -0.82 3.98 30.34
N GLY A 921 0.29 3.38 30.79
CA GLY A 921 0.54 3.02 32.20
C GLY A 921 1.34 4.06 32.99
N VAL A 922 1.27 5.35 32.64
CA VAL A 922 1.93 6.42 33.40
C VAL A 922 1.31 6.57 34.81
N ALA A 923 2.14 6.92 35.79
CA ALA A 923 1.72 7.12 37.18
C ALA A 923 1.21 8.55 37.45
N ARG A 924 0.20 8.67 38.31
CA ARG A 924 -0.52 9.93 38.64
C ARG A 924 0.40 11.04 39.16
N ASP A 925 1.35 10.70 40.02
CA ASP A 925 2.33 11.62 40.61
C ASP A 925 3.21 12.29 39.53
N ARG A 926 3.62 11.51 38.51
CA ARG A 926 4.40 12.02 37.38
C ARG A 926 3.60 12.99 36.52
N VAL A 927 2.31 12.74 36.33
CA VAL A 927 1.39 13.65 35.60
C VAL A 927 1.16 14.93 36.39
N ASP A 928 0.88 14.83 37.71
CA ASP A 928 0.73 15.99 38.59
C ASP A 928 1.99 16.86 38.60
N ALA A 929 3.18 16.26 38.68
CA ALA A 929 4.46 16.97 38.62
C ALA A 929 4.67 17.70 37.27
N MET A 930 4.23 17.11 36.14
CA MET A 930 4.32 17.74 34.82
C MET A 930 3.34 18.92 34.66
N MET A 931 2.11 18.77 35.15
CA MET A 931 1.14 19.87 35.21
C MET A 931 1.63 21.02 36.09
N ASP A 932 2.18 20.72 37.26
CA ASP A 932 2.72 21.72 38.18
C ASP A 932 3.98 22.41 37.66
N ARG A 933 4.85 21.68 36.95
CA ARG A 933 5.99 22.28 36.24
C ARG A 933 5.51 23.31 35.22
N HIS A 934 4.55 22.96 34.36
CA HIS A 934 4.00 23.86 33.36
C HIS A 934 3.32 25.08 33.98
N LEU A 935 2.52 24.89 35.03
CA LEU A 935 1.85 25.98 35.76
C LEU A 935 2.86 26.94 36.37
N CYS A 936 3.91 26.44 37.03
CA CYS A 936 4.96 27.27 37.62
C CYS A 936 5.76 28.05 36.56
N ALA A 937 6.15 27.40 35.46
CA ALA A 937 6.85 28.06 34.35
C ALA A 937 5.98 29.13 33.68
N PHE A 938 4.70 28.84 33.43
CA PHE A 938 3.77 29.78 32.82
C PHE A 938 3.51 31.00 33.72
N ARG A 939 3.17 30.80 35.01
CA ARG A 939 3.00 31.90 35.99
C ARG A 939 4.23 32.81 36.03
N ALA A 940 5.44 32.22 36.03
CA ALA A 940 6.69 32.97 36.13
C ALA A 940 6.97 33.82 34.87
N GLY A 941 6.72 33.29 33.68
CA GLY A 941 6.88 34.04 32.42
C GLY A 941 5.78 35.08 32.20
N ALA A 942 4.51 34.68 32.36
CA ALA A 942 3.33 35.48 32.08
C ALA A 942 2.99 36.51 33.19
N ARG A 943 3.62 36.39 34.37
CA ARG A 943 3.41 37.25 35.56
C ARG A 943 1.95 37.28 36.05
N VAL A 944 1.20 36.22 35.80
CA VAL A 944 -0.23 36.07 36.15
C VAL A 944 -0.42 35.05 37.27
N ALA A 945 -1.31 35.36 38.21
CA ALA A 945 -1.75 34.42 39.24
C ALA A 945 -2.90 33.55 38.69
N VAL A 946 -2.78 32.23 38.82
CA VAL A 946 -3.78 31.25 38.38
C VAL A 946 -3.85 30.15 39.42
N ASP A 947 -5.02 29.78 39.92
CA ASP A 947 -5.15 28.73 40.93
C ASP A 947 -4.72 27.34 40.39
N ARG A 948 -4.13 26.52 41.28
CA ARG A 948 -3.69 25.15 40.99
C ARG A 948 -4.87 24.18 40.82
N GLY A 949 -5.93 24.33 41.61
CA GLY A 949 -7.15 23.54 41.47
C GLY A 949 -7.84 23.84 40.14
N ALA A 950 -8.05 25.11 39.84
CA ALA A 950 -8.60 25.59 38.58
C ALA A 950 -7.77 25.14 37.35
N TRP A 951 -6.44 25.16 37.46
CA TRP A 951 -5.56 24.63 36.39
C TRP A 951 -5.73 23.13 36.18
N ARG A 952 -5.78 22.33 37.24
CA ARG A 952 -6.00 20.87 37.16
C ARG A 952 -7.39 20.53 36.62
N ALA A 953 -8.43 21.28 36.98
CA ALA A 953 -9.77 21.16 36.40
C ALA A 953 -9.78 21.54 34.90
N SER A 954 -9.05 22.60 34.51
CA SER A 954 -8.91 22.99 33.11
C SER A 954 -8.11 21.97 32.27
N PHE A 955 -7.22 21.18 32.88
CA PHE A 955 -6.57 20.04 32.21
C PHE A 955 -7.57 18.92 31.88
N GLY A 956 -8.50 18.60 32.79
CA GLY A 956 -9.61 17.68 32.49
C GLY A 956 -10.47 18.19 31.33
N ALA A 957 -10.84 19.47 31.34
CA ALA A 957 -11.58 20.10 30.23
C ALA A 957 -10.81 20.11 28.90
N ALA A 958 -9.47 20.23 28.93
CA ALA A 958 -8.64 20.11 27.74
C ALA A 958 -8.62 18.67 27.18
N LEU A 959 -8.67 17.65 28.04
CA LEU A 959 -8.82 16.26 27.59
C LEU A 959 -10.19 16.03 26.94
N CYS A 960 -11.27 16.59 27.50
CA CYS A 960 -12.60 16.53 26.86
C CYS A 960 -12.58 17.13 25.45
N GLU A 961 -12.00 18.33 25.28
CA GLU A 961 -11.88 18.97 23.96
C GLU A 961 -11.01 18.16 22.99
N LEU A 962 -9.87 17.63 23.47
CA LEU A 962 -8.96 16.81 22.69
C LEU A 962 -9.65 15.56 22.10
N LEU A 963 -10.53 14.90 22.86
CA LEU A 963 -11.31 13.76 22.34
C LEU A 963 -12.34 14.19 21.31
N VAL A 964 -13.16 15.20 21.64
CA VAL A 964 -14.31 15.64 20.83
C VAL A 964 -13.87 16.26 19.49
N ASP A 965 -12.77 17.01 19.48
CA ASP A 965 -12.21 17.62 18.26
C ASP A 965 -11.09 16.77 17.64
N ARG A 966 -9.83 16.92 18.10
CA ARG A 966 -8.67 16.41 17.35
C ARG A 966 -8.64 14.89 17.21
N LEU A 967 -8.88 14.13 18.28
CA LEU A 967 -8.85 12.66 18.20
C LEU A 967 -9.94 12.12 17.25
N SER A 968 -11.13 12.73 17.26
CA SER A 968 -12.22 12.35 16.34
C SER A 968 -11.93 12.74 14.89
N VAL A 969 -11.30 13.90 14.64
CA VAL A 969 -10.78 14.27 13.29
C VAL A 969 -9.67 13.31 12.84
N TYR A 970 -8.78 12.86 13.74
CA TYR A 970 -7.81 11.82 13.41
C TYR A 970 -8.46 10.48 13.05
N ALA A 971 -9.61 10.14 13.63
CA ALA A 971 -10.39 8.96 13.24
C ALA A 971 -11.02 9.11 11.84
N MET A 972 -11.46 10.32 11.47
CA MET A 972 -11.87 10.65 10.10
C MET A 972 -10.71 10.45 9.09
N VAL A 973 -9.50 10.92 9.42
CA VAL A 973 -8.31 10.71 8.57
C VAL A 973 -7.86 9.24 8.56
N HIS A 974 -7.98 8.52 9.68
CA HIS A 974 -7.64 7.10 9.81
C HIS A 974 -8.41 6.23 8.79
N ARG A 975 -9.62 6.64 8.41
CA ARG A 975 -10.44 6.00 7.36
C ARG A 975 -9.67 5.80 6.05
N VAL A 976 -8.76 6.71 5.70
CA VAL A 976 -8.07 6.72 4.41
C VAL A 976 -6.59 6.40 4.55
N LYS A 977 -5.93 7.05 5.52
CA LYS A 977 -4.53 6.83 5.87
C LYS A 977 -4.48 6.34 7.32
N PRO A 978 -4.16 5.06 7.60
CA PRO A 978 -4.09 4.53 8.96
C PRO A 978 -3.18 5.36 9.87
N GLN A 979 -3.73 5.83 10.99
CA GLN A 979 -3.01 6.58 12.02
C GLN A 979 -2.52 5.60 13.09
N THR A 980 -1.32 5.06 12.94
CA THR A 980 -0.75 3.99 13.78
C THR A 980 -0.56 4.39 15.24
N PHE A 981 -0.30 5.67 15.52
CA PHE A 981 -0.19 6.19 16.88
C PHE A 981 -1.55 6.27 17.60
N LEU A 982 -2.66 6.43 16.86
CA LEU A 982 -3.96 6.82 17.42
C LEU A 982 -4.51 5.83 18.47
N PRO A 983 -4.48 4.50 18.28
CA PRO A 983 -4.90 3.53 19.31
C PRO A 983 -4.11 3.66 20.62
N ARG A 984 -2.82 4.00 20.55
CA ARG A 984 -1.97 4.21 21.73
C ARG A 984 -2.32 5.52 22.42
N VAL A 985 -2.43 6.61 21.65
CA VAL A 985 -2.79 7.95 22.18
C VAL A 985 -4.16 7.91 22.84
N LEU A 986 -5.13 7.16 22.30
CA LEU A 986 -6.46 6.98 22.91
C LEU A 986 -6.41 6.27 24.27
N ARG A 987 -5.55 5.25 24.42
CA ARG A 987 -5.35 4.58 25.71
C ARG A 987 -4.63 5.47 26.73
N THR A 988 -3.64 6.26 26.30
CA THR A 988 -3.02 7.28 27.17
C THR A 988 -4.04 8.35 27.57
N TRP A 989 -4.87 8.83 26.64
CA TRP A 989 -5.97 9.75 26.91
C TRP A 989 -6.92 9.20 27.98
N HIS A 990 -7.36 7.95 27.87
CA HIS A 990 -8.26 7.34 28.85
C HIS A 990 -7.66 7.33 30.27
N THR A 991 -6.39 6.95 30.41
CA THR A 991 -5.67 7.01 31.70
C THR A 991 -5.63 8.43 32.27
N LEU A 992 -5.26 9.42 31.45
CA LEU A 992 -5.18 10.82 31.90
C LEU A 992 -6.57 11.41 32.24
N PHE A 993 -7.61 11.00 31.52
CA PHE A 993 -8.99 11.42 31.74
C PHE A 993 -9.56 10.83 33.04
N ALA A 994 -9.42 9.52 33.27
CA ALA A 994 -9.77 8.90 34.54
C ALA A 994 -9.06 9.57 35.73
N MET A 995 -7.77 9.89 35.58
CA MET A 995 -7.02 10.65 36.59
C MET A 995 -7.57 12.06 36.87
N SER A 996 -8.30 12.66 35.93
CA SER A 996 -8.96 13.95 36.11
C SER A 996 -10.35 13.85 36.77
N CYS A 997 -11.03 12.70 36.64
CA CYS A 997 -12.38 12.47 37.20
C CYS A 997 -12.40 11.93 38.64
N GLU A 998 -11.30 11.34 39.13
CA GLU A 998 -11.16 10.90 40.53
C GLU A 998 -10.87 12.09 41.50
N ARG A 999 -11.40 13.29 41.25
CA ARG A 999 -11.19 14.51 42.06
C ARG A 999 -12.42 15.41 42.09
#